data_AF-A0AAW8VUG2-F1
#
_entry.id   AF-A0AAW8VUG2-F1
#
_cell.length_a   1.000
_cell.length_b   1.000
_cell.length_c   1.000
_cell.angle_alpha   90.00
_cell.angle_beta   90.00
_cell.angle_gamma   90.00
#
_symmetry.space_group_name_H-M   'P 1'
#
loop_
_entity.id
_entity.type
_entity.pdbx_description
1 polymer ?
#
loop_
_entity_poly.entity_id
_entity_poly.type
_entity_poly.pdbx_seq_one_letter_code
_entity_poly.pdbx_strand_id
1 'polypeptide(L)'
;MQHRIMQLLTLVVVAILALVPLNSGAMLGQAATTQTSTATSSSSADISQVTNTNLMAVSADVSSSSSDSSSSSSSSTTSSSATTSSSTTSTASSSTASSGTDSSTTDTSSSDGTIPASGTIGTVKWTIDSDGVLTLSGGTFDYLKTNESPWVAYSTSITSIKITDTITVTTAPNYAYLFANLTNLTSITGLSNLSKVTTMAGMFDGCTVLTSIGDSDSWQVGSVTDMSRMFAECTALTTVGTKNWDVSAVTTMDQMFINCSNLTTVAVGAWKTTALTNSRYQFSGCKALTTLDVSGWDMSKVTNLSNMFAQCAKLATIDVSSWDTSNVTNMQYLFAGCTAVTALDVSGWKTGNVTSMVSLFQNCTKVTTLAVDGWNTTKVTSLANTFQGCSSLTKLPVSSWGISNVTSLAYTFSGCSKAVTIAVDSWDTSNVTTLDHTFFNCVALTAVPVTDWNTGNVTSLAYAFSGCTKATTLDLSNWDTSKVKTMSNVFYNMSALTTLNLSSWNTAAAISYADVFKGDSNLQHLTLGTDFTFHDSTSMNLNTPSTTAPYNGTWQKGSSGDTYSAATLMTTYDGSTMAGTYNWAKRIYTVTVDYVNGDGETIAPSETISGTADETYETTAKSIDGYTLSSTPDNATGTYTEDAITVTYVYSGNLFFNSTPATLDFGSHPLSATTEIYSAAVPSDEPLQVQNNGNLNSTWTLTAELGTVGFVGENTGKKLNATLYYQNGSTQTTLAPGVAATVHSQTTTSHAGVNISGTWSSDSGLLLKVPSGAAELDTYKGTISWQLNNTVANN
;
A
#
# COMPACT_ATOMS: atom_id res chain seq x y z
N MET A 1 55.79 39.01 7.78
CA MET A 1 56.23 39.78 6.59
C MET A 1 55.03 39.86 5.66
N GLN A 2 54.30 40.96 5.71
CA GLN A 2 54.46 42.13 4.84
C GLN A 2 54.04 41.84 3.39
N HIS A 3 52.93 42.50 3.02
CA HIS A 3 52.69 43.17 1.74
C HIS A 3 52.57 42.28 0.50
N ARG A 4 51.70 42.54 -0.48
CA ARG A 4 50.64 43.50 -0.79
C ARG A 4 50.18 43.10 -2.22
N ILE A 5 49.01 43.62 -2.61
CA ILE A 5 48.33 43.65 -3.93
C ILE A 5 46.96 42.95 -3.72
N MET A 6 45.83 43.58 -3.35
CA MET A 6 45.22 44.90 -3.70
C MET A 6 45.30 45.15 -5.21
N GLN A 7 44.25 45.23 -6.03
CA GLN A 7 42.82 45.55 -5.94
C GLN A 7 42.21 44.98 -7.26
N LEU A 8 40.92 44.74 -7.47
CA LEU A 8 39.82 45.70 -7.71
C LEU A 8 38.59 44.82 -8.02
N LEU A 9 37.51 44.87 -7.24
CA LEU A 9 36.32 45.74 -7.37
C LEU A 9 35.11 45.02 -7.99
N THR A 10 34.16 44.75 -7.11
CA THR A 10 32.73 44.45 -7.28
C THR A 10 31.95 45.65 -7.85
N LEU A 11 30.95 45.41 -8.71
CA LEU A 11 29.68 46.18 -8.79
C LEU A 11 28.71 45.38 -9.71
N VAL A 12 27.52 44.87 -9.31
CA VAL A 12 26.29 45.45 -8.70
C VAL A 12 25.20 45.75 -9.77
N VAL A 13 24.12 44.95 -9.70
CA VAL A 13 22.67 45.32 -9.76
C VAL A 13 21.85 45.26 -11.08
N VAL A 14 20.90 44.28 -11.07
CA VAL A 14 19.41 44.32 -11.25
C VAL A 14 18.76 45.00 -12.47
N ALA A 15 17.88 44.24 -13.18
CA ALA A 15 16.43 44.49 -13.41
C ALA A 15 15.90 43.63 -14.60
N ILE A 16 15.01 42.64 -14.38
CA ILE A 16 13.54 42.65 -14.54
C ILE A 16 13.06 42.99 -15.98
N LEU A 17 12.42 42.02 -16.68
CA LEU A 17 11.02 42.09 -17.13
C LEU A 17 10.53 40.80 -17.87
N ALA A 18 9.36 40.35 -17.43
CA ALA A 18 8.29 39.54 -18.02
C ALA A 18 8.41 38.92 -19.43
N LEU A 19 7.92 37.68 -19.57
CA LEU A 19 6.69 37.36 -20.33
C LEU A 19 6.28 35.88 -20.16
N VAL A 20 5.07 35.69 -19.61
CA VAL A 20 4.23 34.49 -19.74
C VAL A 20 3.43 34.62 -21.04
N PRO A 21 2.99 33.53 -21.66
CA PRO A 21 1.54 33.38 -21.81
C PRO A 21 1.03 32.00 -21.38
N LEU A 22 -0.12 32.07 -20.71
CA LEU A 22 -1.09 30.98 -20.55
C LEU A 22 -1.63 30.55 -21.92
N ASN A 23 -1.98 29.27 -22.06
CA ASN A 23 -3.28 28.97 -22.66
C ASN A 23 -3.91 27.71 -22.08
N SER A 24 -5.11 27.92 -21.56
CA SER A 24 -6.14 26.99 -21.12
C SER A 24 -6.86 26.34 -22.31
N GLY A 25 -7.45 25.17 -22.09
CA GLY A 25 -8.39 24.57 -23.05
C GLY A 25 -9.00 23.27 -22.53
N ALA A 26 -10.00 23.38 -21.66
CA ALA A 26 -10.98 22.33 -21.44
C ALA A 26 -12.04 22.39 -22.56
N MET A 27 -12.44 21.24 -23.10
CA MET A 27 -13.77 21.07 -23.69
C MET A 27 -14.31 19.66 -23.45
N LEU A 28 -15.57 19.64 -23.05
CA LEU A 28 -16.47 18.51 -22.86
C LEU A 28 -16.90 17.88 -24.19
N GLY A 29 -17.15 16.57 -24.14
CA GLY A 29 -18.32 15.94 -24.77
C GLY A 29 -18.14 15.30 -26.15
N GLN A 30 -18.13 13.96 -26.21
CA GLN A 30 -19.24 13.17 -26.78
C GLN A 30 -19.00 11.66 -26.64
N ALA A 31 -20.12 10.96 -26.39
CA ALA A 31 -20.23 9.51 -26.31
C ALA A 31 -20.36 8.85 -27.70
N ALA A 32 -20.41 7.51 -27.68
CA ALA A 32 -20.64 6.53 -28.75
C ALA A 32 -19.39 6.17 -29.59
N THR A 33 -19.04 4.92 -29.88
CA THR A 33 -19.77 3.65 -29.84
C THR A 33 -18.77 2.49 -29.94
N THR A 34 -19.19 1.33 -29.43
CA THR A 34 -18.63 -0.02 -29.60
C THR A 34 -18.18 -0.36 -31.03
N GLN A 35 -17.02 -1.01 -31.17
CA GLN A 35 -16.88 -2.18 -32.03
C GLN A 35 -15.63 -3.02 -31.69
N THR A 36 -15.91 -4.29 -31.45
CA THR A 36 -15.03 -5.46 -31.36
C THR A 36 -14.30 -5.72 -32.68
N SER A 37 -13.02 -6.07 -32.62
CA SER A 37 -12.47 -7.21 -33.39
C SER A 37 -11.02 -7.54 -33.00
N THR A 38 -10.86 -8.81 -32.63
CA THR A 38 -9.67 -9.66 -32.65
C THR A 38 -8.64 -9.38 -33.74
N ALA A 39 -7.35 -9.44 -33.42
CA ALA A 39 -6.32 -10.01 -34.30
C ALA A 39 -5.06 -10.45 -33.55
N THR A 40 -4.52 -11.55 -34.03
CA THR A 40 -3.46 -12.41 -33.49
C THR A 40 -2.06 -12.00 -34.00
N SER A 41 -1.06 -12.23 -33.15
CA SER A 41 0.31 -12.71 -33.42
C SER A 41 1.32 -11.91 -34.28
N SER A 42 2.53 -11.86 -33.69
CA SER A 42 3.88 -11.91 -34.28
C SER A 42 4.53 -10.61 -34.78
N SER A 43 5.65 -10.22 -34.15
CA SER A 43 7.00 -10.52 -34.66
C SER A 43 8.09 -9.79 -33.85
N SER A 44 9.23 -10.47 -33.78
CA SER A 44 10.52 -10.08 -33.21
C SER A 44 11.13 -8.84 -33.83
N ALA A 45 11.77 -7.99 -33.03
CA ALA A 45 12.91 -7.19 -33.48
C ALA A 45 13.90 -6.94 -32.34
N ASP A 46 15.08 -7.48 -32.58
CA ASP A 46 16.41 -7.26 -32.04
C ASP A 46 16.76 -5.77 -31.81
N ILE A 47 17.25 -5.40 -30.61
CA ILE A 47 18.11 -4.22 -30.42
C ILE A 47 19.23 -4.55 -29.43
N SER A 48 20.43 -4.46 -29.98
CA SER A 48 21.76 -4.56 -29.39
C SER A 48 22.14 -3.42 -28.44
N GLN A 49 22.92 -3.79 -27.42
CA GLN A 49 24.08 -3.10 -26.84
C GLN A 49 24.02 -1.59 -26.55
N VAL A 50 24.03 -1.28 -25.24
CA VAL A 50 24.76 -0.11 -24.72
C VAL A 50 25.57 -0.55 -23.51
N THR A 51 26.89 -0.69 -23.69
CA THR A 51 27.86 -0.82 -22.61
C THR A 51 28.05 0.55 -21.95
N ASN A 52 27.75 0.67 -20.66
CA ASN A 52 28.15 1.83 -19.86
C ASN A 52 29.03 1.37 -18.70
N THR A 53 30.33 1.43 -18.94
CA THR A 53 31.38 1.42 -17.92
C THR A 53 31.36 2.75 -17.20
N ASN A 54 31.18 2.74 -15.87
CA ASN A 54 31.68 3.85 -15.06
C ASN A 54 32.08 3.36 -13.66
N LEU A 55 33.39 3.27 -13.48
CA LEU A 55 34.05 3.24 -12.17
C LEU A 55 33.73 4.54 -11.44
N MET A 56 33.34 4.45 -10.16
CA MET A 56 33.62 5.52 -9.21
C MET A 56 34.11 4.93 -7.89
N ALA A 57 35.38 5.21 -7.61
CA ALA A 57 35.99 5.17 -6.30
C ALA A 57 35.40 6.30 -5.44
N VAL A 58 34.90 5.98 -4.26
CA VAL A 58 34.78 6.96 -3.17
C VAL A 58 35.15 6.29 -1.86
N SER A 59 36.15 6.91 -1.22
CA SER A 59 36.71 6.59 0.08
C SER A 59 35.68 6.58 1.19
N ALA A 60 35.82 5.60 2.08
CA ALA A 60 35.13 5.54 3.35
C ALA A 60 35.63 6.64 4.28
N ASP A 61 34.69 7.37 4.90
CA ASP A 61 34.93 8.02 6.18
C ASP A 61 33.91 7.47 7.18
N VAL A 62 34.43 6.86 8.24
CA VAL A 62 33.68 6.15 9.27
C VAL A 62 33.60 7.06 10.47
N SER A 63 32.42 7.64 10.70
CA SER A 63 32.05 8.20 12.00
C SER A 63 31.01 7.28 12.64
N SER A 64 31.49 6.41 13.53
CA SER A 64 30.69 5.59 14.42
C SER A 64 29.96 6.46 15.45
N SER A 65 28.63 6.41 15.45
CA SER A 65 27.82 6.78 16.63
C SER A 65 26.95 5.58 17.00
N SER A 66 27.39 4.87 18.03
CA SER A 66 26.62 3.90 18.79
C SER A 66 25.46 4.59 19.51
N SER A 67 24.25 4.10 19.29
CA SER A 67 23.13 4.31 20.21
C SER A 67 22.48 2.97 20.50
N ASP A 68 22.87 2.42 21.65
CA ASP A 68 22.09 1.43 22.37
C ASP A 68 20.73 2.03 22.74
N SER A 69 19.67 1.31 22.43
CA SER A 69 18.44 1.37 23.24
C SER A 69 17.73 0.03 23.16
N SER A 70 17.87 -0.71 24.25
CA SER A 70 17.04 -1.82 24.68
C SER A 70 15.56 -1.44 24.77
N SER A 71 14.67 -2.26 24.23
CA SER A 71 13.59 -2.93 24.98
C SER A 71 12.57 -3.53 24.01
N SER A 72 12.36 -4.84 24.10
CA SER A 72 11.00 -5.36 24.22
C SER A 72 11.01 -6.83 24.65
N SER A 73 10.05 -7.08 25.51
CA SER A 73 9.75 -8.26 26.28
C SER A 73 9.38 -9.48 25.44
N SER A 74 9.78 -10.61 25.98
CA SER A 74 9.35 -11.97 25.71
C SER A 74 7.84 -12.14 25.48
N SER A 75 7.50 -12.78 24.37
CA SER A 75 6.35 -13.67 24.28
C SER A 75 6.73 -14.88 23.41
N SER A 76 6.87 -16.02 24.07
CA SER A 76 7.08 -17.34 23.50
C SER A 76 5.90 -17.75 22.62
N THR A 77 6.16 -18.06 21.35
CA THR A 77 5.42 -19.10 20.63
C THR A 77 6.39 -19.91 19.78
N THR A 78 6.25 -21.22 19.98
CA THR A 78 6.89 -22.36 19.34
C THR A 78 7.00 -22.26 17.82
N SER A 79 8.22 -22.41 17.31
CA SER A 79 8.46 -22.81 15.91
C SER A 79 9.01 -24.23 15.88
N SER A 80 8.19 -25.08 15.27
CA SER A 80 8.38 -26.49 15.01
C SER A 80 9.57 -26.68 14.06
N SER A 81 10.69 -27.14 14.60
CA SER A 81 11.75 -27.78 13.83
C SER A 81 11.24 -29.13 13.32
N ALA A 82 11.12 -29.27 12.00
CA ALA A 82 10.88 -30.56 11.35
C ALA A 82 12.16 -31.42 11.46
N THR A 83 12.31 -32.10 12.59
CA THR A 83 13.13 -33.31 12.71
C THR A 83 12.41 -34.45 12.01
N THR A 84 12.91 -34.87 10.84
CA THR A 84 12.62 -36.21 10.31
C THR A 84 13.45 -37.23 11.08
N SER A 85 12.89 -37.68 12.21
CA SER A 85 13.26 -38.95 12.83
C SER A 85 12.35 -40.02 12.24
N SER A 86 12.90 -40.95 11.47
CA SER A 86 12.25 -42.22 11.17
C SER A 86 13.13 -43.34 11.72
N SER A 87 12.90 -43.68 12.98
CA SER A 87 13.24 -44.97 13.55
C SER A 87 12.15 -45.98 13.15
N THR A 88 12.50 -46.93 12.29
CA THR A 88 11.79 -48.22 12.21
C THR A 88 12.80 -49.32 12.44
N THR A 89 12.72 -49.90 13.63
CA THR A 89 13.15 -51.27 13.93
C THR A 89 12.55 -52.24 12.92
N SER A 90 13.38 -52.96 12.18
CA SER A 90 13.02 -54.27 11.65
C SER A 90 14.18 -55.24 11.77
N THR A 91 13.88 -56.27 12.55
CA THR A 91 14.47 -57.60 12.70
C THR A 91 15.30 -58.12 11.52
N ALA A 92 16.36 -58.83 11.92
CA ALA A 92 17.23 -59.66 11.10
C ALA A 92 16.49 -60.58 10.11
N SER A 93 17.12 -60.82 8.97
CA SER A 93 17.10 -62.13 8.33
C SER A 93 18.36 -62.29 7.47
N SER A 94 19.03 -63.41 7.74
CA SER A 94 20.17 -63.96 7.05
C SER A 94 19.94 -64.18 5.54
N SER A 95 20.99 -64.00 4.73
CA SER A 95 21.29 -64.97 3.66
C SER A 95 22.75 -64.87 3.21
N THR A 96 23.44 -66.00 3.42
CA THR A 96 24.44 -66.66 2.56
C THR A 96 25.66 -65.90 2.04
N ALA A 97 26.79 -66.45 2.48
CA ALA A 97 28.15 -66.29 2.00
C ALA A 97 28.34 -66.56 0.49
N SER A 98 29.33 -65.90 -0.08
CA SER A 98 30.30 -66.57 -0.96
C SER A 98 31.67 -65.88 -0.88
N SER A 99 32.68 -66.73 -0.94
CA SER A 99 34.10 -66.64 -0.61
C SER A 99 34.95 -65.64 -1.39
N GLY A 100 36.06 -65.20 -0.78
CA GLY A 100 37.22 -64.70 -1.51
C GLY A 100 38.36 -64.13 -0.66
N THR A 101 39.16 -65.01 -0.05
CA THR A 101 40.60 -64.85 0.31
C THR A 101 41.07 -63.68 1.19
N ASP A 102 41.22 -64.02 2.47
CA ASP A 102 42.34 -63.75 3.40
C ASP A 102 43.47 -62.79 2.98
N SER A 103 43.68 -61.75 3.80
CA SER A 103 45.01 -61.37 4.26
C SER A 103 44.89 -60.82 5.68
N SER A 104 45.12 -61.69 6.66
CA SER A 104 45.37 -61.30 8.05
C SER A 104 46.68 -60.52 8.16
N THR A 105 46.64 -59.35 8.79
CA THR A 105 47.80 -58.79 9.50
C THR A 105 47.35 -58.40 10.91
N THR A 106 48.18 -58.76 11.87
CA THR A 106 47.96 -58.71 13.30
C THR A 106 48.01 -57.29 13.85
N ASP A 107 46.84 -56.72 14.17
CA ASP A 107 46.74 -55.57 15.08
C ASP A 107 47.12 -56.03 16.50
N THR A 108 48.26 -55.54 16.99
CA THR A 108 48.69 -55.70 18.38
C THR A 108 48.73 -54.34 19.05
N SER A 109 47.59 -53.86 19.54
CA SER A 109 47.51 -52.84 20.59
C SER A 109 46.14 -52.83 21.26
N SER A 110 46.14 -52.77 22.60
CA SER A 110 44.98 -52.57 23.47
C SER A 110 44.29 -51.23 23.17
N SER A 111 43.08 -51.30 22.63
CA SER A 111 42.32 -50.16 22.10
C SER A 111 41.37 -49.53 23.13
N ASP A 112 41.82 -49.29 24.37
CA ASP A 112 40.99 -48.63 25.40
C ASP A 112 41.08 -47.09 25.37
N GLY A 113 41.86 -46.53 24.44
CA GLY A 113 42.03 -45.08 24.27
C GLY A 113 43.02 -44.43 25.24
N THR A 114 43.72 -45.20 26.08
CA THR A 114 44.71 -44.68 27.03
C THR A 114 46.09 -44.45 26.38
N ILE A 115 46.81 -43.42 26.83
CA ILE A 115 48.18 -43.08 26.39
C ILE A 115 49.16 -43.26 27.57
N PRO A 116 50.43 -43.64 27.34
CA PRO A 116 51.08 -43.85 26.06
C PRO A 116 50.61 -45.13 25.35
N ALA A 117 50.60 -45.11 24.02
CA ALA A 117 50.18 -46.23 23.18
C ALA A 117 51.15 -46.43 22.02
N SER A 118 51.17 -47.60 21.41
CA SER A 118 51.96 -47.87 20.21
C SER A 118 51.37 -49.01 19.42
N GLY A 119 51.62 -49.05 18.13
CA GLY A 119 51.16 -50.13 17.25
C GLY A 119 51.76 -50.02 15.86
N THR A 120 51.12 -50.69 14.90
CA THR A 120 51.49 -50.62 13.48
C THR A 120 50.22 -50.57 12.65
N ILE A 121 50.21 -49.76 11.58
CA ILE A 121 49.15 -49.73 10.58
C ILE A 121 49.78 -49.96 9.20
N GLY A 122 49.46 -51.08 8.57
CA GLY A 122 50.24 -51.62 7.45
C GLY A 122 51.70 -51.84 7.84
N THR A 123 52.62 -51.05 7.28
CA THR A 123 54.05 -51.07 7.65
C THR A 123 54.50 -49.83 8.41
N VAL A 124 53.60 -48.88 8.65
CA VAL A 124 53.86 -47.66 9.44
C VAL A 124 53.77 -48.02 10.92
N LYS A 125 54.89 -47.91 11.64
CA LYS A 125 54.90 -48.00 13.10
C LYS A 125 54.46 -46.67 13.69
N TRP A 126 53.69 -46.73 14.76
CA TRP A 126 53.20 -45.54 15.42
C TRP A 126 53.37 -45.62 16.94
N THR A 127 53.60 -44.47 17.57
CA THR A 127 53.62 -44.31 19.03
C THR A 127 52.86 -43.03 19.40
N ILE A 128 52.13 -43.05 20.51
CA ILE A 128 51.55 -41.88 21.17
C ILE A 128 52.20 -41.79 22.54
N ASP A 129 52.93 -40.71 22.81
CA ASP A 129 53.56 -40.50 24.12
C ASP A 129 52.56 -39.95 25.16
N SER A 130 53.04 -39.70 26.39
CA SER A 130 52.22 -39.15 27.47
C SER A 130 51.74 -37.73 27.22
N ASP A 131 52.36 -37.00 26.30
CA ASP A 131 51.99 -35.62 25.93
C ASP A 131 51.01 -35.60 24.75
N GLY A 132 50.64 -36.77 24.22
CA GLY A 132 49.73 -36.92 23.09
C GLY A 132 50.38 -36.74 21.72
N VAL A 133 51.70 -36.86 21.60
CA VAL A 133 52.39 -36.75 20.30
C VAL A 133 52.28 -38.07 19.55
N LEU A 134 51.49 -38.09 18.47
CA LEU A 134 51.45 -39.22 17.54
C LEU A 134 52.68 -39.17 16.61
N THR A 135 53.65 -40.06 16.84
CA THR A 135 54.81 -40.24 15.97
C THR A 135 54.57 -41.38 15.00
N LEU A 136 54.74 -41.13 13.70
CA LEU A 136 54.58 -42.09 12.61
C LEU A 136 55.93 -42.32 11.92
N SER A 137 56.37 -43.56 11.83
CA SER A 137 57.57 -43.92 11.04
C SER A 137 57.29 -43.90 9.54
N GLY A 138 58.33 -44.04 8.73
CA GLY A 138 58.15 -44.38 7.31
C GLY A 138 57.48 -45.74 7.11
N GLY A 139 56.95 -45.96 5.92
CA GLY A 139 56.20 -47.17 5.55
C GLY A 139 54.98 -46.87 4.69
N THR A 140 54.18 -47.87 4.41
CA THR A 140 52.93 -47.81 3.65
C THR A 140 51.76 -48.03 4.60
N PHE A 141 50.76 -47.15 4.58
CA PHE A 141 49.45 -47.42 5.17
C PHE A 141 48.75 -48.52 4.38
N ASP A 142 48.28 -49.57 5.04
CA ASP A 142 47.38 -50.53 4.40
C ASP A 142 46.06 -49.83 4.04
N TYR A 143 45.42 -50.28 2.96
CA TYR A 143 44.28 -49.60 2.34
C TYR A 143 43.20 -49.26 3.39
N LEU A 144 43.06 -47.97 3.70
CA LEU A 144 42.13 -47.39 4.68
C LEU A 144 40.71 -47.41 4.09
N LYS A 145 39.95 -48.51 4.27
CA LYS A 145 38.57 -48.63 3.74
C LYS A 145 37.54 -47.82 4.53
N THR A 146 37.91 -47.23 5.67
CA THR A 146 36.97 -46.77 6.69
C THR A 146 36.69 -45.28 6.56
N ASN A 147 35.45 -44.86 6.82
CA ASN A 147 35.07 -43.44 6.96
C ASN A 147 35.47 -42.87 8.34
N GLU A 148 36.44 -43.49 9.00
CA GLU A 148 36.85 -43.19 10.36
C GLU A 148 38.37 -43.22 10.43
N SER A 149 38.92 -42.32 11.24
CA SER A 149 40.35 -42.23 11.48
C SER A 149 40.85 -43.48 12.22
N PRO A 150 42.01 -44.05 11.84
CA PRO A 150 42.63 -45.13 12.60
C PRO A 150 42.95 -44.76 14.06
N TRP A 151 42.96 -43.47 14.38
CA TRP A 151 43.29 -42.95 15.71
C TRP A 151 42.05 -42.61 16.55
N VAL A 152 40.85 -43.03 16.13
CA VAL A 152 39.58 -42.66 16.77
C VAL A 152 39.55 -42.92 18.28
N ALA A 153 40.13 -44.03 18.75
CA ALA A 153 40.23 -44.37 20.17
C ALA A 153 41.05 -43.34 20.98
N TYR A 154 41.95 -42.60 20.33
CA TYR A 154 42.84 -41.61 20.92
C TYR A 154 42.51 -40.17 20.49
N SER A 155 41.33 -39.96 19.89
CA SER A 155 40.90 -38.69 19.27
C SER A 155 40.95 -37.47 20.19
N THR A 156 40.73 -37.65 21.49
CA THR A 156 40.84 -36.60 22.52
C THR A 156 42.21 -36.55 23.19
N SER A 157 43.08 -37.52 22.94
CA SER A 157 44.41 -37.61 23.56
C SER A 157 45.51 -37.07 22.64
N ILE A 158 45.35 -37.18 21.32
CA ILE A 158 46.37 -36.72 20.36
C ILE A 158 46.37 -35.20 20.24
N THR A 159 47.52 -34.59 20.53
CA THR A 159 47.73 -33.12 20.55
C THR A 159 48.57 -32.63 19.36
N SER A 160 49.46 -33.47 18.83
CA SER A 160 50.29 -33.17 17.66
C SER A 160 50.68 -34.43 16.89
N ILE A 161 50.99 -34.28 15.60
CA ILE A 161 51.44 -35.38 14.73
C ILE A 161 52.83 -35.08 14.19
N LYS A 162 53.71 -36.08 14.26
CA LYS A 162 55.07 -36.01 13.73
C LYS A 162 55.36 -37.24 12.87
N ILE A 163 55.62 -37.02 11.59
CA ILE A 163 56.05 -38.08 10.66
C ILE A 163 57.57 -38.00 10.51
N THR A 164 58.28 -39.07 10.90
CA THR A 164 59.75 -39.04 11.03
C THR A 164 60.51 -39.51 9.80
N ASP A 165 59.92 -40.39 8.98
CA ASP A 165 60.49 -40.84 7.71
C ASP A 165 59.43 -40.83 6.59
N THR A 166 59.85 -41.06 5.35
CA THR A 166 58.97 -40.99 4.17
C THR A 166 57.87 -42.06 4.22
N ILE A 167 56.61 -41.61 4.19
CA ILE A 167 55.48 -42.49 3.89
C ILE A 167 55.59 -42.91 2.43
N THR A 168 55.70 -44.22 2.21
CA THR A 168 55.76 -44.81 0.88
C THR A 168 54.35 -45.00 0.37
N VAL A 169 54.12 -44.47 -0.82
CA VAL A 169 52.85 -44.59 -1.50
C VAL A 169 52.89 -45.70 -2.56
N THR A 170 52.04 -46.72 -2.39
CA THR A 170 51.76 -47.77 -3.38
C THR A 170 50.86 -47.25 -4.51
N THR A 171 50.36 -48.10 -5.40
CA THR A 171 49.47 -47.65 -6.49
C THR A 171 48.12 -47.20 -5.93
N ALA A 172 47.86 -45.88 -5.98
CA ALA A 172 46.60 -45.21 -5.65
C ALA A 172 46.08 -45.41 -4.19
N PRO A 173 46.83 -44.98 -3.16
CA PRO A 173 46.32 -45.07 -1.79
C PRO A 173 45.17 -44.09 -1.57
N ASN A 174 44.32 -44.49 -0.64
CA ASN A 174 43.22 -43.70 -0.12
C ASN A 174 43.63 -43.16 1.26
N TYR A 175 43.81 -41.84 1.39
CA TYR A 175 44.12 -41.16 2.66
C TYR A 175 42.88 -40.47 3.26
N ALA A 176 41.69 -40.94 2.88
CA ALA A 176 40.47 -40.39 3.43
C ALA A 176 40.43 -40.58 4.95
N TYR A 177 40.00 -39.53 5.65
CA TYR A 177 39.79 -39.50 7.10
C TYR A 177 41.02 -39.85 7.97
N LEU A 178 42.23 -39.89 7.41
CA LEU A 178 43.43 -40.35 8.11
C LEU A 178 43.65 -39.66 9.46
N PHE A 179 43.40 -38.35 9.55
CA PHE A 179 43.52 -37.56 10.78
C PHE A 179 42.19 -36.91 11.18
N ALA A 180 41.06 -37.47 10.77
CA ALA A 180 39.75 -36.92 11.11
C ALA A 180 39.43 -37.04 12.61
N ASN A 181 38.67 -36.06 13.12
CA ASN A 181 38.12 -35.96 14.47
C ASN A 181 39.19 -35.98 15.59
N LEU A 182 40.44 -35.65 15.29
CA LEU A 182 41.45 -35.43 16.31
C LEU A 182 41.23 -34.05 16.95
N THR A 183 40.23 -33.98 17.83
CA THR A 183 39.68 -32.72 18.37
C THR A 183 40.68 -31.89 19.18
N ASN A 184 41.77 -32.50 19.67
CA ASN A 184 42.85 -31.80 20.36
C ASN A 184 44.10 -31.57 19.49
N LEU A 185 44.06 -31.92 18.20
CA LEU A 185 45.18 -31.76 17.28
C LEU A 185 45.48 -30.28 17.02
N THR A 186 46.64 -29.81 17.44
CA THR A 186 47.09 -28.42 17.27
C THR A 186 48.04 -28.22 16.10
N SER A 187 48.80 -29.26 15.72
CA SER A 187 49.82 -29.18 14.68
C SER A 187 50.17 -30.54 14.07
N ILE A 188 50.61 -30.53 12.81
CA ILE A 188 51.15 -31.68 12.09
C ILE A 188 52.44 -31.26 11.37
N THR A 189 53.44 -32.13 11.35
CA THR A 189 54.71 -31.92 10.64
C THR A 189 55.22 -33.20 9.97
N GLY A 190 55.92 -33.05 8.85
CA GLY A 190 56.64 -34.14 8.19
C GLY A 190 55.81 -34.92 7.16
N LEU A 191 54.56 -34.52 6.92
CA LEU A 191 53.73 -35.16 5.89
C LEU A 191 54.28 -34.77 4.51
N SER A 192 54.90 -35.74 3.85
CA SER A 192 55.56 -35.57 2.55
C SER A 192 55.29 -36.77 1.64
N ASN A 193 55.65 -36.66 0.36
CA ASN A 193 55.49 -37.72 -0.66
C ASN A 193 54.02 -38.15 -0.91
N LEU A 194 53.19 -37.20 -1.35
CA LEU A 194 51.77 -37.44 -1.66
C LEU A 194 51.50 -37.71 -3.15
N SER A 195 52.56 -37.84 -3.97
CA SER A 195 52.49 -37.76 -5.44
C SER A 195 51.61 -38.80 -6.13
N LYS A 196 51.23 -39.86 -5.41
CA LYS A 196 50.40 -40.96 -5.91
C LYS A 196 49.07 -41.08 -5.18
N VAL A 197 48.83 -40.28 -4.14
CA VAL A 197 47.57 -40.27 -3.37
C VAL A 197 46.45 -39.82 -4.30
N THR A 198 45.36 -40.58 -4.34
CA THR A 198 44.21 -40.30 -5.22
C THR A 198 43.06 -39.64 -4.48
N THR A 199 42.97 -39.78 -3.15
CA THR A 199 41.95 -39.10 -2.34
C THR A 199 42.52 -38.66 -0.99
N MET A 200 42.12 -37.45 -0.60
CA MET A 200 42.39 -36.83 0.71
C MET A 200 41.07 -36.42 1.38
N ALA A 201 39.97 -37.09 1.01
CA ALA A 201 38.65 -36.74 1.49
C ALA A 201 38.57 -36.81 3.02
N GLY A 202 38.14 -35.74 3.68
CA GLY A 202 37.99 -35.70 5.13
C GLY A 202 39.29 -35.83 5.93
N MET A 203 40.47 -35.69 5.31
CA MET A 203 41.75 -36.01 5.95
C MET A 203 41.95 -35.35 7.32
N PHE A 204 41.49 -34.11 7.52
CA PHE A 204 41.54 -33.37 8.79
C PHE A 204 40.14 -32.94 9.28
N ASP A 205 39.08 -33.53 8.74
CA ASP A 205 37.69 -33.20 9.11
C ASP A 205 37.49 -33.26 10.63
N GLY A 206 36.90 -32.24 11.24
CA GLY A 206 36.63 -32.20 12.68
C GLY A 206 37.86 -31.95 13.58
N CYS A 207 39.02 -31.58 13.03
CA CYS A 207 40.16 -31.11 13.84
C CYS A 207 39.91 -29.68 14.35
N THR A 208 39.04 -29.54 15.35
CA THR A 208 38.45 -28.25 15.74
C THR A 208 39.45 -27.23 16.28
N VAL A 209 40.55 -27.65 16.89
CA VAL A 209 41.60 -26.77 17.45
C VAL A 209 42.84 -26.62 16.56
N LEU A 210 42.84 -27.23 15.37
CA LEU A 210 43.96 -27.14 14.43
C LEU A 210 44.06 -25.71 13.89
N THR A 211 45.18 -25.03 14.18
CA THR A 211 45.34 -23.60 13.84
C THR A 211 46.02 -23.35 12.49
N SER A 212 46.91 -24.25 12.08
CA SER A 212 47.66 -24.19 10.82
C SER A 212 48.22 -25.56 10.42
N ILE A 213 48.58 -25.70 9.14
CA ILE A 213 49.20 -26.90 8.58
C ILE A 213 50.50 -26.47 7.88
N GLY A 214 51.61 -26.50 8.63
CA GLY A 214 52.83 -25.74 8.31
C GLY A 214 53.47 -26.02 6.94
N ASP A 215 53.70 -27.29 6.59
CA ASP A 215 54.46 -27.71 5.39
C ASP A 215 53.61 -28.00 4.15
N SER A 216 52.31 -27.68 4.20
CA SER A 216 51.32 -28.03 3.17
C SER A 216 51.59 -27.43 1.79
N ASP A 217 52.30 -26.29 1.69
CA ASP A 217 52.73 -25.70 0.41
C ASP A 217 53.61 -26.62 -0.44
N SER A 218 54.25 -27.63 0.15
CA SER A 218 55.16 -28.57 -0.52
C SER A 218 54.49 -29.88 -0.95
N TRP A 219 53.20 -30.04 -0.65
CA TRP A 219 52.47 -31.28 -0.93
C TRP A 219 52.29 -31.52 -2.43
N GLN A 220 52.67 -32.71 -2.88
CA GLN A 220 52.53 -33.15 -4.27
C GLN A 220 51.14 -33.74 -4.49
N VAL A 221 50.12 -32.89 -4.64
CA VAL A 221 48.70 -33.31 -4.75
C VAL A 221 48.21 -33.58 -6.18
N GLY A 222 49.10 -33.59 -7.19
CA GLY A 222 48.73 -33.68 -8.61
C GLY A 222 47.99 -34.96 -9.05
N SER A 223 48.02 -36.03 -8.24
CA SER A 223 47.28 -37.26 -8.49
C SER A 223 45.93 -37.33 -7.75
N VAL A 224 45.64 -36.36 -6.88
CA VAL A 224 44.42 -36.36 -6.06
C VAL A 224 43.23 -35.99 -6.93
N THR A 225 42.19 -36.82 -6.91
CA THR A 225 40.93 -36.60 -7.63
C THR A 225 39.80 -36.16 -6.72
N ASP A 226 39.91 -36.39 -5.41
CA ASP A 226 38.89 -36.06 -4.40
C ASP A 226 39.50 -35.41 -3.15
N MET A 227 39.10 -34.17 -2.88
CA MET A 227 39.47 -33.38 -1.69
C MET A 227 38.25 -33.02 -0.83
N SER A 228 37.15 -33.75 -0.98
CA SER A 228 35.89 -33.45 -0.31
C SER A 228 36.08 -33.46 1.21
N ARG A 229 35.55 -32.44 1.92
CA ARG A 229 35.64 -32.31 3.39
C ARG A 229 37.05 -32.28 3.99
N MET A 230 38.11 -32.11 3.20
CA MET A 230 39.51 -32.26 3.66
C MET A 230 39.83 -31.49 4.95
N PHE A 231 39.29 -30.28 5.11
CA PHE A 231 39.44 -29.42 6.29
C PHE A 231 38.08 -29.03 6.90
N ALA A 232 37.03 -29.80 6.64
CA ALA A 232 35.71 -29.51 7.19
C ALA A 232 35.74 -29.40 8.72
N GLU A 233 35.02 -28.44 9.29
CA GLU A 233 34.91 -28.23 10.74
C GLU A 233 36.25 -27.96 11.47
N CYS A 234 37.34 -27.62 10.75
CA CYS A 234 38.57 -27.10 11.35
C CYS A 234 38.36 -25.65 11.84
N THR A 235 37.52 -25.46 12.86
CA THR A 235 37.00 -24.14 13.26
C THR A 235 38.09 -23.15 13.70
N ALA A 236 39.20 -23.62 14.28
CA ALA A 236 40.35 -22.80 14.68
C ALA A 236 41.36 -22.52 13.55
N LEU A 237 41.20 -23.14 12.37
CA LEU A 237 42.15 -23.01 11.27
C LEU A 237 42.18 -21.58 10.75
N THR A 238 43.35 -20.95 10.78
CA THR A 238 43.51 -19.54 10.37
C THR A 238 44.08 -19.38 8.96
N THR A 239 44.90 -20.35 8.53
CA THR A 239 45.57 -20.41 7.23
C THR A 239 45.93 -21.86 6.88
N VAL A 240 46.04 -22.15 5.58
CA VAL A 240 46.59 -23.40 5.03
C VAL A 240 47.51 -23.06 3.85
N GLY A 241 48.60 -23.79 3.69
CA GLY A 241 49.52 -23.64 2.57
C GLY A 241 49.02 -24.40 1.34
N THR A 242 48.64 -23.68 0.29
CA THR A 242 48.09 -24.26 -0.94
C THR A 242 48.72 -23.69 -2.22
N LYS A 243 49.77 -22.87 -2.09
CA LYS A 243 50.23 -22.00 -3.19
C LYS A 243 50.81 -22.76 -4.39
N ASN A 244 51.37 -23.94 -4.16
CA ASN A 244 52.00 -24.78 -5.19
C ASN A 244 51.18 -26.03 -5.55
N TRP A 245 49.92 -26.11 -5.10
CA TRP A 245 49.10 -27.29 -5.36
C TRP A 245 48.70 -27.36 -6.84
N ASP A 246 48.98 -28.51 -7.48
CA ASP A 246 48.40 -28.85 -8.77
C ASP A 246 47.09 -29.60 -8.54
N VAL A 247 45.96 -28.91 -8.73
CA VAL A 247 44.62 -29.49 -8.57
C VAL A 247 43.96 -29.85 -9.90
N SER A 248 44.74 -29.93 -11.00
CA SER A 248 44.20 -30.17 -12.35
C SER A 248 43.49 -31.52 -12.53
N ALA A 249 43.79 -32.50 -11.66
CA ALA A 249 43.12 -33.80 -11.61
C ALA A 249 41.91 -33.86 -10.65
N VAL A 250 41.71 -32.83 -9.80
CA VAL A 250 40.65 -32.84 -8.78
C VAL A 250 39.30 -32.67 -9.44
N THR A 251 38.41 -33.63 -9.19
CA THR A 251 37.04 -33.67 -9.74
C THR A 251 36.00 -33.14 -8.77
N THR A 252 36.28 -33.18 -7.46
CA THR A 252 35.39 -32.68 -6.39
C THR A 252 36.18 -32.05 -5.24
N MET A 253 35.70 -30.89 -4.79
CA MET A 253 36.14 -30.18 -3.59
C MET A 253 34.95 -29.88 -2.66
N ASP A 254 33.94 -30.74 -2.71
CA ASP A 254 32.71 -30.65 -1.91
C ASP A 254 33.03 -30.44 -0.42
N GLN A 255 32.53 -29.36 0.17
CA GLN A 255 32.69 -29.04 1.60
C GLN A 255 34.15 -28.94 2.08
N MET A 256 35.13 -28.74 1.20
CA MET A 256 36.57 -28.81 1.57
C MET A 256 36.95 -27.95 2.78
N PHE A 257 36.41 -26.73 2.90
CA PHE A 257 36.62 -25.79 4.02
C PHE A 257 35.31 -25.41 4.73
N ILE A 258 34.29 -26.28 4.70
CA ILE A 258 33.03 -25.96 5.39
C ILE A 258 33.29 -25.69 6.88
N ASN A 259 32.72 -24.61 7.41
CA ASN A 259 32.82 -24.17 8.80
C ASN A 259 34.26 -23.97 9.33
N CYS A 260 35.24 -23.73 8.45
CA CYS A 260 36.55 -23.17 8.83
C CYS A 260 36.40 -21.70 9.26
N SER A 261 35.70 -21.46 10.38
CA SER A 261 35.18 -20.13 10.72
C SER A 261 36.25 -19.07 11.01
N ASN A 262 37.46 -19.48 11.40
CA ASN A 262 38.61 -18.60 11.62
C ASN A 262 39.54 -18.46 10.40
N LEU A 263 39.24 -19.11 9.27
CA LEU A 263 40.08 -19.05 8.08
C LEU A 263 40.02 -17.64 7.49
N THR A 264 41.17 -16.96 7.46
CA THR A 264 41.25 -15.55 7.04
C THR A 264 41.58 -15.38 5.57
N THR A 265 42.38 -16.30 5.02
CA THR A 265 42.83 -16.35 3.63
C THR A 265 43.28 -17.76 3.25
N VAL A 266 43.26 -18.06 1.96
CA VAL A 266 43.82 -19.29 1.38
C VAL A 266 44.26 -19.01 -0.06
N ALA A 267 45.45 -19.50 -0.43
CA ALA A 267 46.05 -19.21 -1.73
C ALA A 267 45.51 -20.17 -2.81
N VAL A 268 44.39 -19.80 -3.45
CA VAL A 268 43.72 -20.63 -4.48
C VAL A 268 43.78 -20.06 -5.90
N GLY A 269 44.38 -18.88 -6.10
CA GLY A 269 44.41 -18.21 -7.41
C GLY A 269 45.21 -18.97 -8.48
N ALA A 270 46.21 -19.77 -8.09
CA ALA A 270 47.03 -20.57 -9.01
C ALA A 270 46.41 -21.94 -9.37
N TRP A 271 45.24 -22.27 -8.79
CA TRP A 271 44.61 -23.57 -8.99
C TRP A 271 44.04 -23.72 -10.41
N LYS A 272 44.37 -24.84 -11.05
CA LYS A 272 43.80 -25.23 -12.35
C LYS A 272 42.61 -26.16 -12.12
N THR A 273 41.38 -25.66 -12.21
CA THR A 273 40.16 -26.43 -11.91
C THR A 273 39.57 -27.15 -13.13
N THR A 274 40.39 -27.50 -14.13
CA THR A 274 39.94 -28.03 -15.45
C THR A 274 39.20 -29.36 -15.41
N ALA A 275 39.28 -30.11 -14.30
CA ALA A 275 38.56 -31.36 -14.08
C ALA A 275 37.41 -31.24 -13.07
N LEU A 276 37.23 -30.06 -12.45
CA LEU A 276 36.30 -29.85 -11.36
C LEU A 276 34.85 -29.93 -11.85
N THR A 277 34.06 -30.80 -11.22
CA THR A 277 32.63 -31.00 -11.55
C THR A 277 31.70 -30.58 -10.41
N ASN A 278 32.21 -30.52 -9.18
CA ASN A 278 31.45 -30.21 -7.98
C ASN A 278 32.28 -29.41 -6.95
N SER A 279 31.74 -28.26 -6.54
CA SER A 279 32.34 -27.34 -5.56
C SER A 279 31.33 -26.88 -4.51
N ARG A 280 30.27 -27.67 -4.28
CA ARG A 280 29.22 -27.30 -3.32
C ARG A 280 29.80 -27.10 -1.91
N TYR A 281 29.31 -26.10 -1.18
CA TYR A 281 29.71 -25.73 0.19
C TYR A 281 31.20 -25.47 0.43
N GLN A 282 32.04 -25.33 -0.61
CA GLN A 282 33.49 -25.38 -0.46
C GLN A 282 34.06 -24.42 0.61
N PHE A 283 33.56 -23.19 0.69
CA PHE A 283 33.94 -22.19 1.70
C PHE A 283 32.77 -21.79 2.63
N SER A 284 31.68 -22.58 2.64
CA SER A 284 30.50 -22.28 3.44
C SER A 284 30.87 -22.14 4.92
N GLY A 285 30.49 -21.04 5.58
CA GLY A 285 30.78 -20.83 7.00
C GLY A 285 32.20 -20.34 7.31
N CYS A 286 33.02 -20.00 6.30
CA CYS A 286 34.31 -19.32 6.49
C CYS A 286 34.12 -17.84 6.91
N LYS A 287 33.58 -17.61 8.11
CA LYS A 287 33.13 -16.30 8.60
C LYS A 287 34.26 -15.26 8.70
N ALA A 288 35.50 -15.68 8.89
CA ALA A 288 36.66 -14.80 8.96
C ALA A 288 37.31 -14.48 7.60
N LEU A 289 36.89 -15.14 6.51
CA LEU A 289 37.50 -14.99 5.19
C LEU A 289 37.26 -13.58 4.66
N THR A 290 38.33 -12.86 4.32
CA THR A 290 38.24 -11.46 3.89
C THR A 290 38.37 -11.27 2.39
N THR A 291 39.21 -12.09 1.75
CA THR A 291 39.51 -12.07 0.32
C THR A 291 39.70 -13.49 -0.20
N LEU A 292 39.31 -13.73 -1.44
CA LEU A 292 39.56 -14.99 -2.13
C LEU A 292 39.70 -14.72 -3.64
N ASP A 293 40.80 -15.18 -4.24
CA ASP A 293 41.02 -15.06 -5.68
C ASP A 293 40.59 -16.35 -6.40
N VAL A 294 39.43 -16.30 -7.05
CA VAL A 294 38.85 -17.39 -7.85
C VAL A 294 38.69 -17.00 -9.33
N SER A 295 39.33 -15.90 -9.74
CA SER A 295 39.17 -15.30 -11.08
C SER A 295 39.73 -16.20 -12.19
N GLY A 296 40.74 -17.02 -11.88
CA GLY A 296 41.39 -17.95 -12.80
C GLY A 296 40.78 -19.36 -12.84
N TRP A 297 39.70 -19.62 -12.10
CA TRP A 297 39.10 -20.95 -12.04
C TRP A 297 38.31 -21.26 -13.32
N ASP A 298 38.55 -22.44 -13.89
CA ASP A 298 37.74 -23.03 -14.94
C ASP A 298 36.49 -23.69 -14.33
N MET A 299 35.32 -23.11 -14.62
CA MET A 299 34.02 -23.60 -14.15
C MET A 299 33.24 -24.35 -15.23
N SER A 300 33.81 -24.56 -16.42
CA SER A 300 33.07 -25.04 -17.58
C SER A 300 32.49 -26.45 -17.41
N LYS A 301 32.98 -27.24 -16.45
CA LYS A 301 32.48 -28.60 -16.13
C LYS A 301 31.66 -28.66 -14.84
N VAL A 302 31.59 -27.58 -14.08
CA VAL A 302 30.89 -27.56 -12.80
C VAL A 302 29.39 -27.54 -13.03
N THR A 303 28.67 -28.45 -12.38
CA THR A 303 27.20 -28.55 -12.50
C THR A 303 26.47 -28.04 -11.26
N ASN A 304 27.16 -27.93 -10.12
CA ASN A 304 26.59 -27.55 -8.83
C ASN A 304 27.52 -26.59 -8.07
N LEU A 305 27.04 -25.36 -7.86
CA LEU A 305 27.71 -24.30 -7.12
C LEU A 305 27.04 -24.00 -5.76
N SER A 306 26.11 -24.86 -5.33
CA SER A 306 25.28 -24.55 -4.16
C SER A 306 26.10 -24.28 -2.90
N ASN A 307 25.74 -23.21 -2.18
CA ASN A 307 26.34 -22.79 -0.91
C ASN A 307 27.85 -22.50 -0.91
N MET A 308 28.52 -22.40 -2.07
CA MET A 308 29.99 -22.35 -2.11
C MET A 308 30.59 -21.25 -1.22
N PHE A 309 29.97 -20.06 -1.14
CA PHE A 309 30.40 -18.94 -0.28
C PHE A 309 29.39 -18.59 0.81
N ALA A 310 28.42 -19.46 1.09
CA ALA A 310 27.39 -19.17 2.09
C ALA A 310 28.03 -18.79 3.45
N GLN A 311 27.52 -17.76 4.11
CA GLN A 311 27.98 -17.28 5.42
C GLN A 311 29.46 -16.81 5.48
N CYS A 312 30.07 -16.48 4.33
CA CYS A 312 31.36 -15.77 4.28
C CYS A 312 31.19 -14.28 4.66
N ALA A 313 30.78 -14.01 5.90
CA ALA A 313 30.30 -12.71 6.34
C ALA A 313 31.32 -11.56 6.22
N LYS A 314 32.63 -11.84 6.24
CA LYS A 314 33.70 -10.84 6.08
C LYS A 314 34.25 -10.72 4.66
N LEU A 315 33.77 -11.53 3.71
CA LEU A 315 34.25 -11.49 2.33
C LEU A 315 33.76 -10.20 1.67
N ALA A 316 34.68 -9.28 1.40
CA ALA A 316 34.33 -7.93 0.91
C ALA A 316 34.25 -7.85 -0.62
N THR A 317 35.11 -8.61 -1.29
CA THR A 317 35.25 -8.63 -2.75
C THR A 317 35.50 -10.05 -3.22
N ILE A 318 34.86 -10.44 -4.32
CA ILE A 318 35.12 -11.70 -5.02
C ILE A 318 34.87 -11.49 -6.51
N ASP A 319 35.83 -11.91 -7.34
CA ASP A 319 35.70 -11.84 -8.79
C ASP A 319 35.24 -13.20 -9.33
N VAL A 320 34.01 -13.23 -9.85
CA VAL A 320 33.36 -14.39 -10.48
C VAL A 320 32.92 -14.08 -11.91
N SER A 321 33.41 -12.98 -12.48
CA SER A 321 32.96 -12.45 -13.78
C SER A 321 33.36 -13.35 -14.96
N SER A 322 34.46 -14.08 -14.83
CA SER A 322 35.03 -14.95 -15.86
C SER A 322 34.45 -16.36 -15.90
N TRP A 323 33.59 -16.73 -14.93
CA TRP A 323 33.11 -18.10 -14.79
C TRP A 323 32.18 -18.52 -15.94
N ASP A 324 32.51 -19.63 -16.61
CA ASP A 324 31.59 -20.26 -17.57
C ASP A 324 30.54 -21.09 -16.84
N THR A 325 29.39 -20.49 -16.56
CA THR A 325 28.29 -21.17 -15.86
C THR A 325 27.37 -22.01 -16.78
N SER A 326 27.77 -22.26 -18.03
CA SER A 326 26.92 -22.89 -19.06
C SER A 326 26.39 -24.27 -18.67
N ASN A 327 27.11 -25.03 -17.83
CA ASN A 327 26.71 -26.36 -17.35
C ASN A 327 26.12 -26.37 -15.94
N VAL A 328 26.06 -25.20 -15.27
CA VAL A 328 25.55 -25.12 -13.91
C VAL A 328 24.03 -25.30 -13.92
N THR A 329 23.55 -26.21 -13.06
CA THR A 329 22.13 -26.49 -12.86
C THR A 329 21.61 -26.01 -11.51
N ASN A 330 22.49 -25.90 -10.51
CA ASN A 330 22.12 -25.51 -9.15
C ASN A 330 23.04 -24.42 -8.59
N MET A 331 22.46 -23.27 -8.22
CA MET A 331 23.15 -22.11 -7.63
C MET A 331 22.55 -21.70 -6.28
N GLN A 332 21.76 -22.56 -5.63
CA GLN A 332 21.11 -22.21 -4.37
C GLN A 332 22.11 -21.74 -3.31
N TYR A 333 21.76 -20.69 -2.56
CA TYR A 333 22.54 -20.13 -1.45
C TYR A 333 24.00 -19.72 -1.77
N LEU A 334 24.41 -19.63 -3.04
CA LEU A 334 25.81 -19.46 -3.41
C LEU A 334 26.49 -18.26 -2.70
N PHE A 335 25.79 -17.14 -2.53
CA PHE A 335 26.27 -15.97 -1.77
C PHE A 335 25.44 -15.67 -0.50
N ALA A 336 24.61 -16.61 -0.03
CA ALA A 336 23.72 -16.37 1.09
C ALA A 336 24.50 -15.99 2.36
N GLY A 337 24.24 -14.82 2.96
CA GLY A 337 24.93 -14.33 4.15
C GLY A 337 26.30 -13.69 3.90
N CYS A 338 26.65 -13.40 2.66
CA CYS A 338 27.83 -12.60 2.31
C CYS A 338 27.58 -11.11 2.61
N THR A 339 27.46 -10.75 3.88
CA THR A 339 27.04 -9.41 4.34
C THR A 339 28.07 -8.29 4.08
N ALA A 340 29.33 -8.63 3.81
CA ALA A 340 30.38 -7.67 3.50
C ALA A 340 30.53 -7.38 1.99
N VAL A 341 29.98 -8.20 1.09
CA VAL A 341 30.10 -8.02 -0.36
C VAL A 341 29.38 -6.74 -0.79
N THR A 342 30.11 -5.85 -1.46
CA THR A 342 29.61 -4.55 -1.91
C THR A 342 29.24 -4.53 -3.40
N ALA A 343 29.98 -5.28 -4.21
CA ALA A 343 29.77 -5.41 -5.64
C ALA A 343 30.01 -6.86 -6.06
N LEU A 344 29.20 -7.33 -7.01
CA LEU A 344 29.31 -8.66 -7.59
C LEU A 344 28.93 -8.57 -9.06
N ASP A 345 29.89 -8.85 -9.95
CA ASP A 345 29.63 -8.93 -11.38
C ASP A 345 29.21 -10.34 -11.76
N VAL A 346 27.92 -10.49 -12.09
CA VAL A 346 27.29 -11.73 -12.56
C VAL A 346 26.64 -11.56 -13.94
N SER A 347 27.01 -10.49 -14.65
CA SER A 347 26.39 -10.11 -15.92
C SER A 347 26.67 -11.12 -17.05
N GLY A 348 27.87 -11.73 -17.02
CA GLY A 348 28.31 -12.73 -18.01
C GLY A 348 27.79 -14.15 -17.77
N TRP A 349 27.04 -14.40 -16.71
CA TRP A 349 26.59 -15.74 -16.35
C TRP A 349 25.54 -16.29 -17.32
N LYS A 350 25.76 -17.51 -17.79
CA LYS A 350 24.84 -18.29 -18.62
C LYS A 350 23.95 -19.13 -17.73
N THR A 351 22.71 -18.70 -17.50
CA THR A 351 21.79 -19.36 -16.55
C THR A 351 20.77 -20.31 -17.20
N GLY A 352 20.85 -20.53 -18.52
CA GLY A 352 19.82 -21.30 -19.27
C GLY A 352 19.68 -22.78 -18.90
N ASN A 353 20.57 -23.34 -18.07
CA ASN A 353 20.49 -24.68 -17.51
C ASN A 353 20.15 -24.70 -16.01
N VAL A 354 20.09 -23.53 -15.36
CA VAL A 354 19.82 -23.41 -13.93
C VAL A 354 18.35 -23.76 -13.66
N THR A 355 18.13 -24.67 -12.72
CA THR A 355 16.79 -25.08 -12.26
C THR A 355 16.47 -24.55 -10.87
N SER A 356 17.48 -24.21 -10.06
CA SER A 356 17.31 -23.64 -8.72
C SER A 356 18.29 -22.50 -8.45
N MET A 357 17.73 -21.35 -8.04
CA MET A 357 18.46 -20.18 -7.54
C MET A 357 17.95 -19.71 -6.16
N VAL A 358 17.31 -20.63 -5.42
CA VAL A 358 16.74 -20.36 -4.10
C VAL A 358 17.80 -19.74 -3.19
N SER A 359 17.46 -18.62 -2.54
CA SER A 359 18.33 -17.89 -1.60
C SER A 359 19.68 -17.43 -2.17
N LEU A 360 19.85 -17.33 -3.50
CA LEU A 360 21.14 -17.05 -4.14
C LEU A 360 21.89 -15.85 -3.54
N PHE A 361 21.20 -14.73 -3.31
CA PHE A 361 21.76 -13.51 -2.72
C PHE A 361 21.18 -13.17 -1.34
N GLN A 362 20.57 -14.15 -0.65
CA GLN A 362 19.95 -13.92 0.65
C GLN A 362 20.92 -13.23 1.61
N ASN A 363 20.49 -12.14 2.26
CA ASN A 363 21.27 -11.34 3.20
C ASN A 363 22.60 -10.77 2.64
N CYS A 364 22.69 -10.52 1.33
CA CYS A 364 23.75 -9.69 0.75
C CYS A 364 23.49 -8.20 1.04
N THR A 365 23.57 -7.81 2.31
CA THR A 365 23.04 -6.54 2.83
C THR A 365 23.73 -5.28 2.30
N LYS A 366 24.95 -5.39 1.74
CA LYS A 366 25.73 -4.26 1.21
C LYS A 366 25.74 -4.15 -0.31
N VAL A 367 25.19 -5.12 -1.03
CA VAL A 367 25.11 -5.06 -2.50
C VAL A 367 24.11 -3.98 -2.91
N THR A 368 24.55 -3.02 -3.71
CA THR A 368 23.71 -1.89 -4.16
C THR A 368 23.04 -2.14 -5.51
N THR A 369 23.67 -2.94 -6.36
CA THR A 369 23.20 -3.26 -7.73
C THR A 369 23.59 -4.67 -8.11
N LEU A 370 22.73 -5.34 -8.89
CA LEU A 370 23.01 -6.64 -9.51
C LEU A 370 22.59 -6.58 -10.98
N ALA A 371 23.51 -6.88 -11.90
CA ALA A 371 23.23 -6.96 -13.33
C ALA A 371 22.73 -8.37 -13.68
N VAL A 372 21.40 -8.55 -13.62
CA VAL A 372 20.72 -9.85 -13.80
C VAL A 372 19.71 -9.85 -14.96
N ASP A 373 19.69 -8.79 -15.77
CA ASP A 373 18.76 -8.61 -16.89
C ASP A 373 19.05 -9.55 -18.07
N GLY A 374 20.29 -10.03 -18.22
CA GLY A 374 20.68 -10.99 -19.25
C GLY A 374 20.39 -12.47 -18.90
N TRP A 375 19.84 -12.74 -17.71
CA TRP A 375 19.65 -14.11 -17.25
C TRP A 375 18.45 -14.79 -17.93
N ASN A 376 18.66 -16.04 -18.37
CA ASN A 376 17.59 -16.93 -18.80
C ASN A 376 17.11 -17.77 -17.60
N THR A 377 15.92 -17.50 -17.11
CA THR A 377 15.32 -18.18 -15.94
C THR A 377 14.25 -19.21 -16.30
N THR A 378 14.08 -19.53 -17.59
CA THR A 378 12.94 -20.34 -18.07
C THR A 378 12.87 -21.76 -17.51
N LYS A 379 13.97 -22.32 -17.00
CA LYS A 379 14.00 -23.65 -16.35
C LYS A 379 13.89 -23.61 -14.83
N VAL A 380 13.84 -22.42 -14.24
CA VAL A 380 13.83 -22.23 -12.78
C VAL A 380 12.44 -22.52 -12.25
N THR A 381 12.35 -23.31 -11.19
CA THR A 381 11.06 -23.76 -10.61
C THR A 381 10.67 -23.00 -9.34
N SER A 382 11.60 -22.27 -8.73
CA SER A 382 11.39 -21.47 -7.51
C SER A 382 12.35 -20.29 -7.45
N LEU A 383 11.83 -19.12 -7.11
CA LEU A 383 12.60 -17.90 -6.83
C LEU A 383 12.66 -17.58 -5.33
N ALA A 384 12.25 -18.54 -4.48
CA ALA A 384 12.11 -18.29 -3.06
C ALA A 384 13.39 -17.71 -2.44
N ASN A 385 13.23 -16.62 -1.68
CA ASN A 385 14.29 -15.92 -0.95
C ASN A 385 15.46 -15.37 -1.80
N THR A 386 15.38 -15.36 -3.14
CA THR A 386 16.52 -15.04 -4.03
C THR A 386 17.24 -13.74 -3.65
N PHE A 387 16.49 -12.68 -3.33
CA PHE A 387 17.02 -11.37 -2.91
C PHE A 387 16.61 -11.00 -1.48
N GLN A 388 16.16 -11.97 -0.67
CA GLN A 388 15.72 -11.68 0.69
C GLN A 388 16.82 -10.99 1.49
N GLY A 389 16.52 -9.88 2.16
CA GLY A 389 17.46 -9.14 3.00
C GLY A 389 18.55 -8.37 2.23
N CYS A 390 18.42 -8.21 0.90
CA CYS A 390 19.28 -7.32 0.11
C CYS A 390 18.94 -5.84 0.37
N SER A 391 19.14 -5.39 1.60
CA SER A 391 18.66 -4.10 2.12
C SER A 391 19.34 -2.86 1.55
N SER A 392 20.45 -3.02 0.82
CA SER A 392 21.11 -1.91 0.11
C SER A 392 20.78 -1.82 -1.38
N LEU A 393 20.03 -2.77 -1.93
CA LEU A 393 19.71 -2.84 -3.35
C LEU A 393 18.76 -1.70 -3.73
N THR A 394 19.18 -0.83 -4.66
CA THR A 394 18.39 0.32 -5.11
C THR A 394 17.67 0.08 -6.43
N LYS A 395 18.21 -0.83 -7.27
CA LYS A 395 17.67 -1.21 -8.57
C LYS A 395 17.82 -2.71 -8.77
N LEU A 396 16.76 -3.34 -9.28
CA LEU A 396 16.73 -4.76 -9.58
C LEU A 396 16.09 -5.00 -10.96
N PRO A 397 16.89 -5.25 -12.01
CA PRO A 397 16.38 -5.37 -13.38
C PRO A 397 15.96 -6.82 -13.67
N VAL A 398 14.72 -7.17 -13.30
CA VAL A 398 14.18 -8.54 -13.42
C VAL A 398 13.02 -8.68 -14.40
N SER A 399 12.72 -7.62 -15.17
CA SER A 399 11.59 -7.61 -16.13
C SER A 399 11.75 -8.59 -17.29
N SER A 400 12.98 -9.00 -17.61
CA SER A 400 13.29 -9.97 -18.67
C SER A 400 13.21 -11.43 -18.22
N TRP A 401 12.99 -11.69 -16.93
CA TRP A 401 12.98 -13.05 -16.39
C TRP A 401 11.75 -13.82 -16.88
N GLY A 402 11.99 -14.92 -17.59
CA GLY A 402 10.94 -15.89 -17.93
C GLY A 402 10.64 -16.78 -16.75
N ILE A 403 9.54 -16.51 -16.04
CA ILE A 403 9.19 -17.21 -14.78
C ILE A 403 8.03 -18.21 -14.93
N SER A 404 7.64 -18.58 -16.16
CA SER A 404 6.44 -19.41 -16.39
C SER A 404 6.48 -20.80 -15.75
N ASN A 405 7.66 -21.32 -15.36
CA ASN A 405 7.81 -22.58 -14.62
C ASN A 405 7.95 -22.39 -13.10
N VAL A 406 7.95 -21.15 -12.61
CA VAL A 406 8.12 -20.83 -11.19
C VAL A 406 6.82 -21.09 -10.45
N THR A 407 6.92 -21.86 -9.37
CA THR A 407 5.78 -22.19 -8.50
C THR A 407 5.75 -21.38 -7.21
N SER A 408 6.89 -20.81 -6.79
CA SER A 408 6.98 -20.03 -5.55
C SER A 408 7.78 -18.74 -5.74
N LEU A 409 7.16 -17.63 -5.33
CA LEU A 409 7.79 -16.32 -5.17
C LEU A 409 8.02 -15.96 -3.69
N ALA A 410 7.90 -16.93 -2.78
CA ALA A 410 7.96 -16.68 -1.35
C ALA A 410 9.25 -15.94 -0.95
N TYR A 411 9.13 -14.83 -0.24
CA TYR A 411 10.24 -13.99 0.23
C TYR A 411 11.18 -13.43 -0.85
N THR A 412 10.85 -13.53 -2.15
CA THR A 412 11.79 -13.22 -3.25
C THR A 412 12.45 -11.86 -3.10
N PHE A 413 11.69 -10.82 -2.76
CA PHE A 413 12.18 -9.44 -2.56
C PHE A 413 12.11 -8.98 -1.11
N SER A 414 11.76 -9.88 -0.18
CA SER A 414 11.55 -9.54 1.23
C SER A 414 12.75 -8.77 1.81
N GLY A 415 12.53 -7.57 2.34
CA GLY A 415 13.58 -6.74 2.93
C GLY A 415 14.49 -6.03 1.91
N CYS A 416 14.12 -5.95 0.62
CA CYS A 416 14.74 -5.05 -0.36
C CYS A 416 14.37 -3.58 -0.07
N SER A 417 14.76 -3.09 1.11
CA SER A 417 14.24 -1.88 1.74
C SER A 417 14.61 -0.55 1.06
N LYS A 418 15.53 -0.56 0.08
CA LYS A 418 15.92 0.62 -0.70
C LYS A 418 15.46 0.60 -2.16
N ALA A 419 14.86 -0.49 -2.63
CA ALA A 419 14.31 -0.56 -3.98
C ALA A 419 13.04 0.30 -4.06
N VAL A 420 13.05 1.31 -4.94
CA VAL A 420 11.90 2.22 -5.12
C VAL A 420 10.86 1.62 -6.07
N THR A 421 11.31 0.80 -7.01
CA THR A 421 10.48 0.09 -7.99
C THR A 421 11.10 -1.27 -8.30
N ILE A 422 10.28 -2.29 -8.52
CA ILE A 422 10.70 -3.59 -9.05
C ILE A 422 9.73 -3.94 -10.19
N ALA A 423 10.24 -3.99 -11.42
CA ALA A 423 9.43 -4.24 -12.61
C ALA A 423 9.14 -5.73 -12.75
N VAL A 424 7.91 -6.13 -12.41
CA VAL A 424 7.42 -7.52 -12.39
C VAL A 424 6.09 -7.69 -13.13
N ASP A 425 5.63 -6.65 -13.82
CA ASP A 425 4.40 -6.59 -14.60
C ASP A 425 4.40 -7.55 -15.80
N SER A 426 5.58 -7.82 -16.36
CA SER A 426 5.77 -8.73 -17.51
C SER A 426 5.80 -10.22 -17.14
N TRP A 427 5.71 -10.56 -15.85
CA TRP A 427 5.90 -11.92 -15.36
C TRP A 427 4.67 -12.80 -15.62
N ASP A 428 4.87 -13.95 -16.26
CA ASP A 428 3.85 -15.01 -16.34
C ASP A 428 3.77 -15.78 -15.01
N THR A 429 2.86 -15.35 -14.14
CA THR A 429 2.65 -15.96 -12.81
C THR A 429 1.67 -17.14 -12.82
N SER A 430 1.25 -17.64 -13.99
CA SER A 430 0.17 -18.63 -14.10
C SER A 430 0.41 -19.95 -13.34
N ASN A 431 1.66 -20.32 -13.08
CA ASN A 431 2.04 -21.51 -12.30
C ASN A 431 2.39 -21.21 -10.84
N VAL A 432 2.36 -19.95 -10.41
CA VAL A 432 2.70 -19.56 -9.04
C VAL A 432 1.59 -19.99 -8.09
N THR A 433 1.97 -20.69 -7.02
CA THR A 433 1.06 -21.16 -5.97
C THR A 433 1.29 -20.47 -4.63
N THR A 434 2.42 -19.79 -4.44
CA THR A 434 2.80 -19.13 -3.17
C THR A 434 3.44 -17.77 -3.40
N LEU A 435 2.86 -16.75 -2.75
CA LEU A 435 3.30 -15.34 -2.75
C LEU A 435 3.71 -14.85 -1.35
N ASP A 436 3.85 -15.75 -0.37
CA ASP A 436 4.15 -15.39 1.02
C ASP A 436 5.36 -14.44 1.13
N HIS A 437 5.17 -13.30 1.78
CA HIS A 437 6.23 -12.32 2.04
C HIS A 437 6.96 -11.79 0.79
N THR A 438 6.39 -11.92 -0.43
CA THR A 438 7.09 -11.56 -1.68
C THR A 438 7.70 -10.16 -1.63
N PHE A 439 6.96 -9.15 -1.17
CA PHE A 439 7.40 -7.76 -0.99
C PHE A 439 7.48 -7.33 0.49
N PHE A 440 7.54 -8.27 1.43
CA PHE A 440 7.56 -7.97 2.86
C PHE A 440 8.69 -6.99 3.22
N ASN A 441 8.38 -5.92 3.96
CA ASN A 441 9.32 -4.86 4.36
C ASN A 441 10.10 -4.20 3.20
N CYS A 442 9.50 -4.11 2.01
CA CYS A 442 10.01 -3.27 0.93
C CYS A 442 9.60 -1.80 1.15
N VAL A 443 10.11 -1.19 2.23
CA VAL A 443 9.68 0.12 2.75
C VAL A 443 9.90 1.31 1.79
N ALA A 444 10.72 1.15 0.76
CA ALA A 444 10.97 2.19 -0.24
C ALA A 444 10.06 2.11 -1.48
N LEU A 445 9.32 1.00 -1.66
CA LEU A 445 8.46 0.82 -2.84
C LEU A 445 7.32 1.85 -2.83
N THR A 446 7.26 2.65 -3.90
CA THR A 446 6.16 3.61 -4.11
C THR A 446 5.04 3.06 -4.98
N ALA A 447 5.35 2.05 -5.80
CA ALA A 447 4.42 1.35 -6.67
C ALA A 447 4.76 -0.14 -6.72
N VAL A 448 3.74 -0.99 -6.82
CA VAL A 448 3.86 -2.45 -6.90
C VAL A 448 3.08 -2.93 -8.13
N PRO A 449 3.73 -3.08 -9.30
CA PRO A 449 3.06 -3.29 -10.57
C PRO A 449 2.66 -4.77 -10.75
N VAL A 450 1.61 -5.19 -10.04
CA VAL A 450 1.17 -6.60 -9.96
C VAL A 450 -0.27 -6.82 -10.44
N THR A 451 -0.89 -5.79 -11.02
CA THR A 451 -2.30 -5.83 -11.44
C THR A 451 -2.57 -6.97 -12.42
N ASP A 452 -1.67 -7.22 -13.37
CA ASP A 452 -1.86 -8.25 -14.42
C ASP A 452 -1.36 -9.65 -14.05
N TRP A 453 -0.99 -9.88 -12.79
CA TRP A 453 -0.59 -11.22 -12.34
C TRP A 453 -1.76 -12.20 -12.40
N ASN A 454 -1.54 -13.35 -13.04
CA ASN A 454 -2.45 -14.49 -12.97
C ASN A 454 -2.27 -15.20 -11.61
N THR A 455 -3.26 -15.07 -10.72
CA THR A 455 -3.22 -15.65 -9.38
C THR A 455 -4.14 -16.86 -9.18
N GLY A 456 -4.76 -17.38 -10.25
CA GLY A 456 -5.77 -18.45 -10.15
C GLY A 456 -5.25 -19.80 -9.60
N ASN A 457 -3.94 -19.95 -9.42
CA ASN A 457 -3.32 -21.10 -8.76
C ASN A 457 -2.72 -20.78 -7.37
N VAL A 458 -2.77 -19.52 -6.94
CA VAL A 458 -2.24 -19.08 -5.65
C VAL A 458 -3.08 -19.64 -4.51
N THR A 459 -2.40 -20.27 -3.56
CA THR A 459 -3.01 -20.82 -2.34
C THR A 459 -2.58 -20.09 -1.08
N SER A 460 -1.50 -19.30 -1.15
CA SER A 460 -0.94 -18.57 0.00
C SER A 460 -0.34 -17.24 -0.43
N LEU A 461 -0.68 -16.16 0.28
CA LEU A 461 -0.13 -14.81 0.09
C LEU A 461 0.01 -14.04 1.41
N ALA A 462 0.24 -14.74 2.53
CA ALA A 462 0.40 -14.08 3.82
C ALA A 462 1.60 -13.12 3.79
N TYR A 463 1.41 -11.92 4.38
CA TYR A 463 2.42 -10.86 4.41
C TYR A 463 2.94 -10.38 3.04
N ALA A 464 2.24 -10.67 1.93
CA ALA A 464 2.75 -10.41 0.57
C ALA A 464 3.22 -8.95 0.35
N PHE A 465 2.49 -7.97 0.90
CA PHE A 465 2.80 -6.53 0.78
C PHE A 465 3.09 -5.86 2.13
N SER A 466 3.12 -6.62 3.22
CA SER A 466 3.25 -6.07 4.56
C SER A 466 4.52 -5.23 4.71
N GLY A 467 4.39 -4.04 5.30
CA GLY A 467 5.49 -3.11 5.50
C GLY A 467 5.92 -2.34 4.23
N CYS A 468 5.18 -2.40 3.13
CA CYS A 468 5.37 -1.50 1.99
C CYS A 468 4.85 -0.08 2.32
N THR A 469 5.51 0.59 3.26
CA THR A 469 5.04 1.82 3.92
C THR A 469 4.97 3.07 3.02
N LYS A 470 5.44 3.00 1.77
CA LYS A 470 5.40 4.10 0.79
C LYS A 470 4.48 3.86 -0.40
N ALA A 471 3.91 2.66 -0.55
CA ALA A 471 2.98 2.38 -1.63
C ALA A 471 1.65 3.08 -1.34
N THR A 472 1.20 3.94 -2.26
CA THR A 472 -0.03 4.72 -2.09
C THR A 472 -1.25 4.05 -2.70
N THR A 473 -1.05 3.23 -3.72
CA THR A 473 -2.13 2.56 -4.46
C THR A 473 -1.76 1.11 -4.70
N LEU A 474 -2.75 0.23 -4.58
CA LEU A 474 -2.61 -1.17 -4.95
C LEU A 474 -3.87 -1.64 -5.67
N ASP A 475 -3.74 -1.91 -6.96
CA ASP A 475 -4.83 -2.39 -7.80
C ASP A 475 -4.70 -3.90 -8.04
N LEU A 476 -5.58 -4.67 -7.38
CA LEU A 476 -5.63 -6.13 -7.46
C LEU A 476 -6.93 -6.61 -8.12
N SER A 477 -7.52 -5.78 -9.00
CA SER A 477 -8.79 -6.09 -9.66
C SER A 477 -8.76 -7.32 -10.55
N ASN A 478 -7.59 -7.78 -11.00
CA ASN A 478 -7.50 -8.97 -11.87
C ASN A 478 -7.06 -10.22 -11.10
N TRP A 479 -6.90 -10.13 -9.78
CA TRP A 479 -6.48 -11.26 -8.95
C TRP A 479 -7.66 -12.20 -8.70
N ASP A 480 -7.55 -13.44 -9.19
CA ASP A 480 -8.37 -14.56 -8.74
C ASP A 480 -7.79 -15.12 -7.44
N THR A 481 -8.52 -14.94 -6.33
CA THR A 481 -8.12 -15.45 -5.00
C THR A 481 -8.94 -16.66 -4.55
N SER A 482 -9.74 -17.28 -5.44
CA SER A 482 -10.68 -18.35 -5.09
C SER A 482 -10.05 -19.60 -4.47
N LYS A 483 -8.75 -19.81 -4.65
CA LYS A 483 -7.98 -20.92 -4.05
C LYS A 483 -7.12 -20.53 -2.84
N VAL A 484 -7.12 -19.25 -2.45
CA VAL A 484 -6.28 -18.74 -1.37
C VAL A 484 -6.80 -19.24 -0.03
N LYS A 485 -5.92 -19.94 0.71
CA LYS A 485 -6.18 -20.47 2.04
C LYS A 485 -5.61 -19.57 3.13
N THR A 486 -4.48 -18.93 2.84
CA THR A 486 -3.68 -18.14 3.80
C THR A 486 -3.45 -16.73 3.27
N MET A 487 -4.05 -15.76 3.94
CA MET A 487 -4.03 -14.33 3.62
C MET A 487 -3.97 -13.49 4.91
N SER A 488 -3.27 -13.97 5.94
CA SER A 488 -3.03 -13.15 7.13
C SER A 488 -2.01 -12.04 6.81
N ASN A 489 -2.24 -10.84 7.35
CA ASN A 489 -1.32 -9.70 7.28
C ASN A 489 -0.94 -9.23 5.87
N VAL A 490 -1.78 -9.46 4.84
CA VAL A 490 -1.40 -9.17 3.45
C VAL A 490 -0.95 -7.73 3.25
N PHE A 491 -1.71 -6.77 3.78
CA PHE A 491 -1.45 -5.34 3.67
C PHE A 491 -0.92 -4.74 4.97
N TYR A 492 -0.57 -5.56 5.97
CA TYR A 492 -0.21 -5.10 7.31
C TYR A 492 0.85 -3.98 7.32
N ASN A 493 0.53 -2.86 7.97
CA ASN A 493 1.34 -1.65 8.07
C ASN A 493 1.72 -1.02 6.71
N MET A 494 0.80 -0.98 5.73
CA MET A 494 0.96 -0.15 4.53
C MET A 494 0.49 1.28 4.82
N SER A 495 1.21 1.99 5.68
CA SER A 495 0.77 3.27 6.26
C SER A 495 0.56 4.42 5.26
N ALA A 496 1.10 4.37 4.05
CA ALA A 496 0.84 5.37 3.00
C ALA A 496 -0.26 4.96 2.01
N LEU A 497 -0.80 3.74 2.12
CA LEU A 497 -1.82 3.22 1.20
C LEU A 497 -3.11 4.03 1.34
N THR A 498 -3.54 4.67 0.26
CA THR A 498 -4.79 5.44 0.19
C THR A 498 -5.86 4.73 -0.62
N THR A 499 -5.47 3.90 -1.59
CA THR A 499 -6.40 3.23 -2.51
C THR A 499 -6.06 1.76 -2.64
N LEU A 500 -7.04 0.90 -2.36
CA LEU A 500 -6.94 -0.56 -2.47
C LEU A 500 -8.14 -1.11 -3.23
N ASN A 501 -7.88 -1.81 -4.33
CA ASN A 501 -8.92 -2.43 -5.15
C ASN A 501 -8.90 -3.96 -5.02
N LEU A 502 -9.94 -4.51 -4.39
CA LEU A 502 -10.16 -5.94 -4.18
C LEU A 502 -11.44 -6.42 -4.89
N SER A 503 -11.85 -5.77 -5.98
CA SER A 503 -13.15 -6.02 -6.65
C SER A 503 -13.38 -7.46 -7.12
N SER A 504 -12.31 -8.22 -7.37
CA SER A 504 -12.36 -9.60 -7.86
C SER A 504 -11.93 -10.63 -6.82
N TRP A 505 -11.65 -10.20 -5.59
CA TRP A 505 -11.24 -11.10 -4.53
C TRP A 505 -12.40 -11.99 -4.11
N ASN A 506 -12.17 -13.30 -4.19
CA ASN A 506 -12.99 -14.33 -3.58
C ASN A 506 -12.27 -14.88 -2.36
N THR A 507 -12.85 -14.69 -1.17
CA THR A 507 -12.19 -15.11 0.07
C THR A 507 -12.70 -16.44 0.60
N ALA A 508 -13.72 -17.06 0.00
CA ALA A 508 -14.43 -18.22 0.56
C ALA A 508 -13.55 -19.40 0.99
N ALA A 509 -12.42 -19.64 0.33
CA ALA A 509 -11.47 -20.71 0.66
C ALA A 509 -10.50 -20.37 1.82
N ALA A 510 -10.47 -19.13 2.28
CA ALA A 510 -9.54 -18.66 3.29
C ALA A 510 -9.85 -19.27 4.66
N ILE A 511 -8.81 -19.83 5.29
CA ILE A 511 -8.84 -20.38 6.64
C ILE A 511 -7.92 -19.61 7.60
N SER A 512 -7.15 -18.66 7.07
CA SER A 512 -6.24 -17.79 7.82
C SER A 512 -6.26 -16.38 7.23
N TYR A 513 -6.79 -15.41 7.97
CA TYR A 513 -7.11 -14.05 7.49
C TYR A 513 -6.97 -13.00 8.61
N ALA A 514 -6.07 -13.22 9.57
CA ALA A 514 -5.86 -12.26 10.66
C ALA A 514 -5.13 -11.01 10.15
N ASP A 515 -5.47 -9.84 10.68
CA ASP A 515 -4.72 -8.59 10.53
C ASP A 515 -4.51 -8.14 9.07
N VAL A 516 -5.42 -8.48 8.16
CA VAL A 516 -5.29 -8.19 6.71
C VAL A 516 -5.06 -6.70 6.43
N PHE A 517 -5.79 -5.81 7.12
CA PHE A 517 -5.77 -4.35 6.92
C PHE A 517 -5.11 -3.56 8.06
N LYS A 518 -4.52 -4.28 9.03
CA LYS A 518 -4.07 -3.67 10.28
C LYS A 518 -2.89 -2.73 10.02
N GLY A 519 -3.03 -1.49 10.47
CA GLY A 519 -1.98 -0.48 10.33
C GLY A 519 -2.06 0.36 9.05
N ASP A 520 -3.07 0.14 8.21
CA ASP A 520 -3.30 0.89 6.96
C ASP A 520 -4.02 2.22 7.24
N SER A 521 -3.39 3.08 8.03
CA SER A 521 -4.02 4.24 8.67
C SER A 521 -4.51 5.33 7.71
N ASN A 522 -4.06 5.32 6.46
CA ASN A 522 -4.44 6.29 5.42
C ASN A 522 -5.33 5.70 4.33
N LEU A 523 -5.81 4.45 4.48
CA LEU A 523 -6.65 3.81 3.46
C LEU A 523 -7.98 4.54 3.36
N GLN A 524 -8.18 5.29 2.29
CA GLN A 524 -9.33 6.18 2.07
C GLN A 524 -10.32 5.61 1.06
N HIS A 525 -9.86 4.79 0.11
CA HIS A 525 -10.64 4.23 -0.97
C HIS A 525 -10.45 2.71 -1.00
N LEU A 526 -11.48 1.98 -0.58
CA LEU A 526 -11.48 0.52 -0.56
C LEU A 526 -12.58 -0.01 -1.47
N THR A 527 -12.21 -0.73 -2.53
CA THR A 527 -13.17 -1.40 -3.41
C THR A 527 -13.28 -2.87 -3.06
N LEU A 528 -14.49 -3.35 -2.80
CA LEU A 528 -14.78 -4.73 -2.43
C LEU A 528 -15.73 -5.37 -3.45
N GLY A 529 -15.50 -6.65 -3.76
CA GLY A 529 -16.24 -7.45 -4.74
C GLY A 529 -17.41 -8.25 -4.17
N THR A 530 -18.22 -8.85 -5.06
CA THR A 530 -19.38 -9.68 -4.67
C THR A 530 -19.01 -10.98 -3.97
N ASP A 531 -17.82 -11.51 -4.23
CA ASP A 531 -17.33 -12.78 -3.67
C ASP A 531 -16.42 -12.57 -2.44
N PHE A 532 -16.25 -11.32 -2.02
CA PHE A 532 -15.48 -10.97 -0.84
C PHE A 532 -16.33 -11.15 0.42
N THR A 533 -15.75 -11.76 1.46
CA THR A 533 -16.40 -11.89 2.77
C THR A 533 -15.41 -11.61 3.89
N PHE A 534 -15.83 -10.85 4.88
CA PHE A 534 -15.11 -10.77 6.16
C PHE A 534 -15.43 -12.03 6.99
N HIS A 535 -14.51 -13.00 7.03
CA HIS A 535 -14.75 -14.34 7.62
C HIS A 535 -15.08 -14.34 9.11
N ASP A 536 -14.49 -13.41 9.88
CA ASP A 536 -14.85 -13.13 11.27
C ASP A 536 -14.85 -11.61 11.47
N SER A 537 -15.88 -11.11 12.13
CA SER A 537 -16.27 -9.69 12.17
C SER A 537 -15.20 -8.68 12.59
N THR A 538 -14.11 -9.10 13.21
CA THR A 538 -13.03 -8.20 13.68
C THR A 538 -11.63 -8.69 13.36
N SER A 539 -11.46 -9.94 12.89
CA SER A 539 -10.13 -10.54 12.74
C SER A 539 -9.29 -9.89 11.64
N MET A 540 -9.93 -9.33 10.60
CA MET A 540 -9.22 -8.67 9.49
C MET A 540 -8.74 -7.25 9.83
N ASN A 541 -9.21 -6.67 10.94
CA ASN A 541 -8.79 -5.37 11.47
C ASN A 541 -8.82 -4.23 10.45
N LEU A 542 -9.97 -4.01 9.80
CA LEU A 542 -10.20 -2.82 8.99
C LEU A 542 -10.10 -1.55 9.86
N ASN A 543 -9.25 -0.61 9.44
CA ASN A 543 -9.04 0.61 10.19
C ASN A 543 -10.28 1.52 10.22
N THR A 544 -10.45 2.21 11.33
CA THR A 544 -11.45 3.28 11.48
C THR A 544 -11.00 4.51 10.69
N PRO A 545 -11.86 5.07 9.82
CA PRO A 545 -11.59 6.33 9.15
C PRO A 545 -11.27 7.46 10.12
N SER A 546 -10.56 8.49 9.64
CA SER A 546 -10.22 9.64 10.48
C SER A 546 -11.47 10.35 11.02
N THR A 547 -11.43 10.80 12.27
CA THR A 547 -12.43 11.69 12.88
C THR A 547 -12.03 13.16 12.76
N THR A 548 -10.82 13.45 12.26
CA THR A 548 -10.35 14.80 11.97
C THR A 548 -11.09 15.35 10.75
N ALA A 549 -11.56 16.60 10.86
CA ALA A 549 -12.19 17.30 9.74
C ALA A 549 -11.30 17.23 8.48
N PRO A 550 -11.88 16.97 7.30
CA PRO A 550 -13.31 17.00 6.97
C PRO A 550 -14.08 15.68 7.24
N TYR A 551 -13.47 14.67 7.86
CA TYR A 551 -14.05 13.33 7.99
C TYR A 551 -14.80 13.11 9.31
N ASN A 552 -15.73 12.15 9.33
CA ASN A 552 -16.60 11.88 10.48
C ASN A 552 -16.32 10.53 11.19
N GLY A 553 -15.28 9.80 10.80
CA GLY A 553 -14.91 8.51 11.40
C GLY A 553 -15.62 7.27 10.84
N THR A 554 -16.36 7.39 9.73
CA THR A 554 -17.10 6.27 9.11
C THR A 554 -16.75 6.06 7.63
N TRP A 555 -16.99 4.84 7.15
CA TRP A 555 -16.87 4.45 5.75
C TRP A 555 -18.20 4.71 5.03
N GLN A 556 -18.18 5.36 3.87
CA GLN A 556 -19.36 5.63 3.05
C GLN A 556 -19.34 4.80 1.76
N LYS A 557 -20.44 4.12 1.43
CA LYS A 557 -20.56 3.43 0.14
C LYS A 557 -20.80 4.47 -0.97
N GLY A 558 -19.91 4.51 -1.97
CA GLY A 558 -19.96 5.52 -3.04
C GLY A 558 -19.81 6.95 -2.51
N SER A 559 -20.42 7.92 -3.18
CA SER A 559 -20.34 9.34 -2.81
C SER A 559 -21.49 9.83 -1.93
N SER A 560 -22.58 9.07 -1.86
CA SER A 560 -23.83 9.47 -1.17
C SER A 560 -24.60 8.30 -0.57
N GLY A 561 -24.01 7.10 -0.52
CA GLY A 561 -24.64 5.93 0.09
C GLY A 561 -24.52 5.92 1.61
N ASP A 562 -24.97 4.82 2.20
CA ASP A 562 -24.94 4.60 3.64
C ASP A 562 -23.53 4.65 4.23
N THR A 563 -23.46 5.05 5.49
CA THR A 563 -22.22 5.13 6.28
C THR A 563 -22.14 4.01 7.31
N TYR A 564 -20.93 3.47 7.51
CA TYR A 564 -20.66 2.33 8.37
C TYR A 564 -19.45 2.61 9.27
N SER A 565 -19.52 2.24 10.55
CA SER A 565 -18.28 2.07 11.32
C SER A 565 -17.46 0.95 10.70
N ALA A 566 -16.14 0.91 10.91
CA ALA A 566 -15.30 -0.19 10.40
C ALA A 566 -15.79 -1.56 10.89
N ALA A 567 -16.18 -1.66 12.17
CA ALA A 567 -16.75 -2.87 12.74
C ALA A 567 -18.09 -3.26 12.09
N THR A 568 -18.98 -2.29 11.86
CA THR A 568 -20.26 -2.53 11.19
C THR A 568 -20.06 -3.00 9.76
N LEU A 569 -19.17 -2.34 9.00
CA LEU A 569 -18.88 -2.75 7.63
C LEU A 569 -18.40 -4.20 7.58
N MET A 570 -17.47 -4.57 8.47
CA MET A 570 -16.97 -5.95 8.55
C MET A 570 -18.06 -6.96 8.96
N THR A 571 -19.01 -6.59 9.84
CA THR A 571 -20.07 -7.52 10.29
C THR A 571 -21.23 -7.66 9.31
N THR A 572 -21.54 -6.62 8.54
CA THR A 572 -22.75 -6.58 7.69
C THR A 572 -22.49 -6.77 6.21
N TYR A 573 -21.24 -6.64 5.74
CA TYR A 573 -20.91 -6.79 4.33
C TYR A 573 -21.32 -8.16 3.80
N ASP A 574 -22.26 -8.16 2.86
CA ASP A 574 -22.89 -9.37 2.32
C ASP A 574 -22.39 -9.77 0.93
N GLY A 575 -21.45 -9.00 0.36
CA GLY A 575 -20.98 -9.11 -1.01
C GLY A 575 -22.04 -8.71 -2.04
N SER A 576 -23.19 -9.38 -2.05
CA SER A 576 -24.22 -9.29 -3.08
C SER A 576 -24.88 -7.91 -3.22
N THR A 577 -25.23 -7.23 -2.12
CA THR A 577 -25.86 -5.91 -2.15
C THR A 577 -24.88 -4.80 -1.76
N MET A 578 -23.82 -5.16 -1.02
CA MET A 578 -22.85 -4.22 -0.48
C MET A 578 -21.61 -4.01 -1.37
N ALA A 579 -21.33 -4.85 -2.36
CA ALA A 579 -20.22 -4.64 -3.30
C ALA A 579 -20.17 -3.22 -3.89
N GLY A 580 -18.95 -2.70 -4.00
CA GLY A 580 -18.69 -1.34 -4.45
C GLY A 580 -17.46 -0.72 -3.79
N THR A 581 -17.34 0.59 -3.98
CA THR A 581 -16.24 1.39 -3.42
C THR A 581 -16.68 2.11 -2.16
N TYR A 582 -15.86 2.03 -1.12
CA TYR A 582 -16.04 2.66 0.16
C TYR A 582 -15.02 3.78 0.33
N ASN A 583 -15.51 4.97 0.64
CA ASN A 583 -14.72 6.17 0.86
C ASN A 583 -14.77 6.57 2.34
N TRP A 584 -13.79 7.33 2.83
CA TRP A 584 -13.99 8.02 4.11
C TRP A 584 -15.14 9.03 4.01
N ALA A 585 -16.15 8.89 4.88
CA ALA A 585 -17.30 9.76 4.91
C ALA A 585 -16.92 11.15 5.42
N LYS A 586 -17.35 12.18 4.69
CA LYS A 586 -17.18 13.57 5.10
C LYS A 586 -18.27 13.99 6.08
N ARG A 587 -17.97 14.96 6.94
CA ARG A 587 -18.95 15.65 7.77
C ARG A 587 -19.93 16.42 6.87
N ILE A 588 -21.20 16.37 7.24
CA ILE A 588 -22.26 17.13 6.60
C ILE A 588 -22.61 18.29 7.53
N TYR A 589 -22.61 19.49 6.97
CA TYR A 589 -22.99 20.73 7.63
C TYR A 589 -24.27 21.26 6.99
N THR A 590 -25.03 22.03 7.76
CA THR A 590 -26.35 22.50 7.37
C THR A 590 -26.41 24.03 7.36
N VAL A 591 -27.09 24.59 6.37
CA VAL A 591 -27.50 25.99 6.31
C VAL A 591 -29.00 26.03 6.55
N THR A 592 -29.42 26.78 7.56
CA THR A 592 -30.83 27.05 7.84
C THR A 592 -31.24 28.36 7.16
N VAL A 593 -32.36 28.34 6.44
CA VAL A 593 -32.91 29.50 5.73
C VAL A 593 -34.19 29.92 6.44
N ASP A 594 -34.18 31.11 7.03
CA ASP A 594 -35.30 31.69 7.77
C ASP A 594 -35.96 32.80 6.94
N TYR A 595 -37.30 32.87 7.05
CA TYR A 595 -38.13 33.86 6.37
C TYR A 595 -38.89 34.68 7.41
N VAL A 596 -38.48 35.93 7.64
CA VAL A 596 -39.01 36.78 8.72
C VAL A 596 -39.52 38.12 8.19
N ASN A 597 -40.43 38.76 8.94
CA ASN A 597 -40.77 40.17 8.71
C ASN A 597 -39.77 41.14 9.37
N GLY A 598 -39.96 42.45 9.20
CA GLY A 598 -39.12 43.49 9.81
C GLY A 598 -39.08 43.49 11.35
N ASP A 599 -40.04 42.83 12.01
CA ASP A 599 -40.11 42.64 13.46
C ASP A 599 -39.42 41.35 13.93
N GLY A 600 -38.88 40.54 13.00
CA GLY A 600 -38.23 39.26 13.27
C GLY A 600 -39.18 38.07 13.46
N GLU A 601 -40.48 38.24 13.18
CA GLU A 601 -41.47 37.17 13.27
C GLU A 601 -41.38 36.26 12.04
N THR A 602 -41.43 34.94 12.26
CA THR A 602 -41.43 33.93 11.19
C THR A 602 -42.71 33.99 10.38
N ILE A 603 -42.60 34.24 9.07
CA ILE A 603 -43.74 34.37 8.15
C ILE A 603 -43.84 33.22 7.14
N ALA A 604 -42.83 32.35 7.07
CA ALA A 604 -42.88 31.08 6.36
C ALA A 604 -42.00 30.04 7.06
N PRO A 605 -42.26 28.73 6.92
CA PRO A 605 -41.43 27.68 7.51
C PRO A 605 -39.98 27.77 7.04
N SER A 606 -39.04 27.60 7.97
CA SER A 606 -37.61 27.54 7.68
C SER A 606 -37.27 26.34 6.80
N GLU A 607 -36.24 26.48 5.97
CA GLU A 607 -35.70 25.41 5.14
C GLU A 607 -34.29 25.04 5.60
N THR A 608 -33.84 23.83 5.26
CA THR A 608 -32.48 23.39 5.55
C THR A 608 -31.88 22.78 4.30
N ILE A 609 -30.70 23.26 3.93
CA ILE A 609 -29.86 22.66 2.90
C ILE A 609 -28.58 22.13 3.54
N SER A 610 -28.00 21.09 2.96
CA SER A 610 -26.85 20.39 3.53
C SER A 610 -25.74 20.22 2.50
N GLY A 611 -24.49 20.25 2.95
CA GLY A 611 -23.32 20.02 2.14
C GLY A 611 -22.08 19.72 2.98
N THR A 612 -20.95 19.48 2.33
CA THR A 612 -19.67 19.24 3.02
C THR A 612 -18.87 20.53 3.16
N ALA A 613 -17.94 20.60 4.12
CA ALA A 613 -17.10 21.78 4.31
C ALA A 613 -16.44 22.21 2.98
N ASP A 614 -16.33 23.52 2.79
CA ASP A 614 -15.77 24.18 1.60
C ASP A 614 -16.60 24.06 0.31
N GLU A 615 -17.67 23.26 0.28
CA GLU A 615 -18.65 23.35 -0.81
C GLU A 615 -19.43 24.66 -0.72
N THR A 616 -19.76 25.24 -1.88
CA THR A 616 -20.57 26.45 -1.95
C THR A 616 -22.04 26.12 -1.76
N TYR A 617 -22.76 26.96 -1.02
CA TYR A 617 -24.22 26.95 -0.98
C TYR A 617 -24.78 28.23 -1.63
N GLU A 618 -25.99 28.08 -2.14
CA GLU A 618 -26.81 29.19 -2.64
C GLU A 618 -28.24 28.98 -2.13
N THR A 619 -28.84 30.05 -1.66
CA THR A 619 -30.22 30.09 -1.20
C THR A 619 -30.98 31.13 -2.01
N THR A 620 -32.29 30.99 -2.11
CA THR A 620 -33.14 31.92 -2.86
C THR A 620 -34.31 32.38 -2.02
N ALA A 621 -34.72 33.64 -2.17
CA ALA A 621 -35.92 34.15 -1.54
C ALA A 621 -37.17 33.40 -2.01
N LYS A 622 -38.11 33.15 -1.08
CA LYS A 622 -39.43 32.59 -1.38
C LYS A 622 -40.43 33.70 -1.72
N SER A 623 -41.38 33.41 -2.61
CA SER A 623 -42.57 34.26 -2.79
C SER A 623 -43.56 34.00 -1.66
N ILE A 624 -43.90 35.03 -0.89
CA ILE A 624 -44.77 34.93 0.29
C ILE A 624 -45.94 35.91 0.11
N ASP A 625 -47.17 35.41 0.12
CA ASP A 625 -48.37 36.23 -0.11
C ASP A 625 -48.49 37.35 0.93
N GLY A 626 -48.76 38.57 0.46
CA GLY A 626 -48.86 39.75 1.30
C GLY A 626 -47.52 40.28 1.84
N TYR A 627 -46.38 39.78 1.35
CA TYR A 627 -45.04 40.25 1.69
C TYR A 627 -44.20 40.52 0.43
N THR A 628 -43.29 41.49 0.51
CA THR A 628 -42.31 41.81 -0.52
C THR A 628 -40.92 41.71 0.10
N LEU A 629 -39.97 41.08 -0.60
CA LEU A 629 -38.59 40.98 -0.10
C LEU A 629 -38.00 42.38 0.10
N SER A 630 -37.47 42.66 1.30
CA SER A 630 -36.82 43.94 1.57
C SER A 630 -35.44 44.00 0.93
N SER A 631 -34.62 42.96 1.15
CA SER A 631 -33.29 42.80 0.56
C SER A 631 -32.81 41.36 0.67
N THR A 632 -32.02 40.91 -0.30
CA THR A 632 -31.30 39.64 -0.20
C THR A 632 -30.17 39.78 0.84
N PRO A 633 -30.05 38.87 1.83
CA PRO A 633 -28.98 38.91 2.80
C PRO A 633 -27.62 38.64 2.15
N ASP A 634 -26.55 39.28 2.64
CA ASP A 634 -25.20 39.15 2.08
C ASP A 634 -24.67 37.70 2.09
N ASN A 635 -25.11 36.90 3.07
CA ASN A 635 -24.76 35.49 3.21
C ASN A 635 -25.73 34.54 2.49
N ALA A 636 -26.56 35.03 1.56
CA ALA A 636 -27.42 34.19 0.72
C ALA A 636 -26.64 33.16 -0.13
N THR A 637 -25.38 33.48 -0.42
CA THR A 637 -24.38 32.55 -0.97
C THR A 637 -23.19 32.50 -0.01
N GLY A 638 -22.51 31.36 0.03
CA GLY A 638 -21.35 31.18 0.90
C GLY A 638 -20.77 29.78 0.75
N THR A 639 -19.95 29.37 1.71
CA THR A 639 -19.42 28.00 1.82
C THR A 639 -19.88 27.35 3.11
N TYR A 640 -20.13 26.05 3.10
CA TYR A 640 -20.44 25.31 4.32
C TYR A 640 -19.25 25.36 5.30
N THR A 641 -19.54 25.67 6.56
CA THR A 641 -18.56 25.74 7.66
C THR A 641 -18.94 24.78 8.78
N GLU A 642 -18.00 24.54 9.72
CA GLU A 642 -18.32 23.77 10.92
C GLU A 642 -19.34 24.46 11.83
N ASP A 643 -19.32 25.79 11.84
CA ASP A 643 -20.31 26.59 12.54
C ASP A 643 -21.65 26.57 11.81
N ALA A 644 -22.73 26.54 12.59
CA ALA A 644 -24.08 26.60 12.04
C ALA A 644 -24.30 27.93 11.30
N ILE A 645 -24.80 27.85 10.07
CA ILE A 645 -25.07 29.01 9.23
C ILE A 645 -26.58 29.24 9.19
N THR A 646 -27.00 30.47 9.50
CA THR A 646 -28.37 30.93 9.30
C THR A 646 -28.41 32.04 8.25
N VAL A 647 -29.19 31.83 7.20
CA VAL A 647 -29.50 32.84 6.18
C VAL A 647 -30.90 33.36 6.43
N THR A 648 -31.03 34.64 6.74
CA THR A 648 -32.33 35.24 7.08
C THR A 648 -32.78 36.18 5.98
N TYR A 649 -33.83 35.81 5.26
CA TYR A 649 -34.53 36.70 4.32
C TYR A 649 -35.55 37.54 5.08
N VAL A 650 -35.38 38.86 5.01
CA VAL A 650 -36.27 39.83 5.66
C VAL A 650 -37.25 40.40 4.64
N TYR A 651 -38.53 40.39 4.99
CA TYR A 651 -39.61 40.87 4.13
C TYR A 651 -40.33 42.07 4.75
N SER A 652 -40.76 42.98 3.87
CA SER A 652 -41.65 44.07 4.17
C SER A 652 -43.08 43.62 3.91
N GLY A 653 -43.96 43.75 4.90
CA GLY A 653 -45.37 43.41 4.72
C GLY A 653 -46.12 44.44 3.87
N ASN A 654 -47.04 43.94 3.05
CA ASN A 654 -47.82 44.72 2.11
C ASN A 654 -49.18 45.11 2.70
N LEU A 655 -49.72 46.25 2.23
CA LEU A 655 -51.12 46.63 2.40
C LEU A 655 -51.88 46.25 1.13
N PHE A 656 -52.88 45.39 1.25
CA PHE A 656 -53.61 44.85 0.10
C PHE A 656 -55.06 44.54 0.43
N PHE A 657 -55.87 44.39 -0.62
CA PHE A 657 -57.23 43.88 -0.49
C PHE A 657 -57.19 42.35 -0.38
N ASN A 658 -57.69 41.81 0.72
CA ASN A 658 -57.90 40.37 0.86
C ASN A 658 -59.14 39.92 0.06
N SER A 659 -60.15 40.79 -0.03
CA SER A 659 -61.32 40.62 -0.88
C SER A 659 -61.94 41.98 -1.22
N THR A 660 -62.59 42.07 -2.39
CA THR A 660 -63.33 43.25 -2.86
C THR A 660 -64.61 42.79 -3.55
N PRO A 661 -65.80 43.32 -3.17
CA PRO A 661 -67.05 42.95 -3.83
C PRO A 661 -67.04 43.42 -5.28
N ALA A 662 -67.26 42.51 -6.22
CA ALA A 662 -67.36 42.85 -7.64
C ALA A 662 -68.61 43.69 -7.97
N THR A 663 -69.68 43.54 -7.18
CA THR A 663 -70.94 44.28 -7.35
C THR A 663 -71.46 44.75 -5.98
N LEU A 664 -71.98 45.97 -5.94
CA LEU A 664 -72.70 46.53 -4.80
C LEU A 664 -74.12 46.88 -5.24
N ASP A 665 -75.10 46.26 -4.62
CA ASP A 665 -76.51 46.43 -4.99
C ASP A 665 -77.23 47.31 -3.98
N PHE A 666 -77.87 48.39 -4.44
CA PHE A 666 -78.71 49.24 -3.60
C PHE A 666 -80.17 48.76 -3.55
N GLY A 667 -80.51 47.69 -4.28
CA GLY A 667 -81.83 47.08 -4.34
C GLY A 667 -82.75 47.69 -5.42
N SER A 668 -83.95 47.11 -5.52
CA SER A 668 -85.01 47.59 -6.41
C SER A 668 -86.08 48.32 -5.59
N HIS A 669 -86.37 49.56 -5.96
CA HIS A 669 -87.24 50.45 -5.19
C HIS A 669 -88.28 51.13 -6.09
N PRO A 670 -89.53 51.33 -5.60
CA PRO A 670 -90.52 52.13 -6.32
C PRO A 670 -90.10 53.62 -6.37
N LEU A 671 -90.58 54.35 -7.38
CA LEU A 671 -90.38 55.81 -7.47
C LEU A 671 -91.02 56.50 -6.25
N SER A 672 -90.21 57.26 -5.51
CA SER A 672 -90.66 57.98 -4.31
C SER A 672 -90.95 59.46 -4.59
N ALA A 673 -91.99 59.98 -3.93
CA ALA A 673 -92.27 61.43 -3.88
C ALA A 673 -91.45 62.14 -2.80
N THR A 674 -90.73 61.40 -1.96
CA THR A 674 -89.85 61.90 -0.90
C THR A 674 -88.38 61.60 -1.20
N THR A 675 -87.47 62.23 -0.46
CA THR A 675 -86.04 61.90 -0.56
C THR A 675 -85.78 60.62 0.21
N GLU A 676 -85.24 59.60 -0.45
CA GLU A 676 -84.94 58.29 0.15
C GLU A 676 -83.43 58.06 0.28
N ILE A 677 -83.05 57.16 1.17
CA ILE A 677 -81.66 56.73 1.38
C ILE A 677 -81.62 55.20 1.31
N TYR A 678 -80.77 54.67 0.44
CA TYR A 678 -80.59 53.22 0.24
C TYR A 678 -79.19 52.80 0.67
N SER A 679 -79.08 51.67 1.36
CA SER A 679 -77.80 51.07 1.74
C SER A 679 -77.35 50.04 0.71
N ALA A 680 -76.03 49.93 0.52
CA ALA A 680 -75.46 48.89 -0.33
C ALA A 680 -75.51 47.52 0.36
N ALA A 681 -76.11 46.54 -0.30
CA ALA A 681 -75.98 45.13 0.04
C ALA A 681 -74.64 44.59 -0.48
N VAL A 682 -73.86 43.97 0.42
CA VAL A 682 -72.56 43.38 0.11
C VAL A 682 -72.69 41.85 0.15
N PRO A 683 -72.21 41.13 -0.89
CA PRO A 683 -72.16 39.67 -0.87
C PRO A 683 -71.34 39.15 0.33
N SER A 684 -71.84 38.11 1.01
CA SER A 684 -71.17 37.56 2.20
C SER A 684 -69.87 36.80 1.89
N ASP A 685 -69.74 36.32 0.66
CA ASP A 685 -68.59 35.59 0.12
C ASP A 685 -67.48 36.51 -0.43
N GLU A 686 -67.82 37.74 -0.82
CA GLU A 686 -66.86 38.77 -1.27
C GLU A 686 -67.00 40.08 -0.48
N PRO A 687 -66.69 40.08 0.84
CA PRO A 687 -66.69 41.31 1.61
C PRO A 687 -65.58 42.25 1.15
N LEU A 688 -65.76 43.56 1.39
CA LEU A 688 -64.66 44.51 1.28
C LEU A 688 -63.73 44.33 2.48
N GLN A 689 -62.66 43.56 2.28
CA GLN A 689 -61.70 43.20 3.32
C GLN A 689 -60.29 43.66 2.94
N VAL A 690 -59.63 44.30 3.89
CA VAL A 690 -58.28 44.84 3.73
C VAL A 690 -57.37 44.18 4.76
N GLN A 691 -56.18 43.76 4.35
CA GLN A 691 -55.16 43.25 5.25
C GLN A 691 -53.89 44.08 5.13
N ASN A 692 -53.28 44.37 6.28
CA ASN A 692 -52.00 45.06 6.35
C ASN A 692 -51.00 44.18 7.09
N ASN A 693 -50.02 43.64 6.36
CA ASN A 693 -48.92 42.86 6.90
C ASN A 693 -47.73 43.74 7.33
N GLY A 694 -47.79 45.05 7.09
CA GLY A 694 -46.75 46.00 7.48
C GLY A 694 -46.66 46.24 8.98
N ASN A 695 -45.89 47.26 9.36
CA ASN A 695 -45.58 47.55 10.77
C ASN A 695 -46.84 47.74 11.61
N LEU A 696 -46.85 47.16 12.81
CA LEU A 696 -47.88 47.46 13.81
C LEU A 696 -47.84 48.95 14.18
N ASN A 697 -49.02 49.48 14.54
CA ASN A 697 -49.27 50.90 14.81
C ASN A 697 -49.15 51.84 13.60
N SER A 698 -48.96 51.31 12.38
CA SER A 698 -49.11 52.10 11.16
C SER A 698 -50.60 52.37 10.86
N THR A 699 -50.90 53.55 10.32
CA THR A 699 -52.26 53.91 9.90
C THR A 699 -52.37 53.85 8.38
N TRP A 700 -53.40 53.16 7.90
CA TRP A 700 -53.78 53.12 6.49
C TRP A 700 -55.18 53.70 6.30
N THR A 701 -55.44 54.15 5.08
CA THR A 701 -56.71 54.73 4.68
C THR A 701 -57.23 54.05 3.43
N LEU A 702 -58.55 53.89 3.38
CA LEU A 702 -59.27 53.47 2.18
C LEU A 702 -59.92 54.71 1.58
N THR A 703 -59.63 54.99 0.32
CA THR A 703 -60.32 55.99 -0.47
C THR A 703 -61.28 55.32 -1.44
N ALA A 704 -62.45 55.93 -1.61
CA ALA A 704 -63.44 55.55 -2.60
C ALA A 704 -63.66 56.68 -3.59
N GLU A 705 -63.79 56.35 -4.87
CA GLU A 705 -64.15 57.28 -5.93
C GLU A 705 -65.37 56.76 -6.68
N LEU A 706 -66.42 57.57 -6.76
CA LEU A 706 -67.53 57.33 -7.69
C LEU A 706 -67.08 57.74 -9.10
N GLY A 707 -67.25 56.86 -10.08
CA GLY A 707 -66.83 57.12 -11.47
C GLY A 707 -67.36 58.45 -12.01
N THR A 708 -66.60 59.07 -12.92
CA THR A 708 -66.81 60.45 -13.43
C THR A 708 -68.20 60.75 -13.99
N VAL A 709 -68.91 59.72 -14.45
CA VAL A 709 -70.27 59.84 -15.00
C VAL A 709 -71.37 59.74 -13.93
N GLY A 710 -71.04 59.30 -12.72
CA GLY A 710 -71.98 59.00 -11.64
C GLY A 710 -72.81 57.74 -11.94
N PHE A 711 -74.06 57.74 -11.47
CA PHE A 711 -75.03 56.70 -11.80
C PHE A 711 -75.77 57.06 -13.09
N VAL A 712 -75.77 56.16 -14.07
CA VAL A 712 -76.42 56.35 -15.38
C VAL A 712 -77.45 55.26 -15.59
N GLY A 713 -78.64 55.64 -16.06
CA GLY A 713 -79.71 54.71 -16.40
C GLY A 713 -79.36 53.90 -17.64
N GLU A 714 -79.43 52.57 -17.57
CA GLU A 714 -79.06 51.67 -18.66
C GLU A 714 -79.94 51.83 -19.89
N ASN A 715 -81.24 52.10 -19.70
CA ASN A 715 -82.20 52.22 -20.79
C ASN A 715 -82.32 53.65 -21.31
N THR A 716 -82.18 54.65 -20.43
CA THR A 716 -82.42 56.07 -20.76
C THR A 716 -81.15 56.87 -21.03
N GLY A 717 -79.99 56.41 -20.56
CA GLY A 717 -78.72 57.14 -20.60
C GLY A 717 -78.70 58.42 -19.72
N LYS A 718 -79.75 58.67 -18.94
CA LYS A 718 -79.85 59.84 -18.06
C LYS A 718 -79.09 59.60 -16.76
N LYS A 719 -78.47 60.65 -16.24
CA LYS A 719 -77.81 60.62 -14.93
C LYS A 719 -78.85 60.64 -13.81
N LEU A 720 -78.68 59.76 -12.84
CA LEU A 720 -79.41 59.85 -11.58
C LEU A 720 -78.81 61.00 -10.76
N ASN A 721 -79.60 62.03 -10.48
CA ASN A 721 -79.16 63.16 -9.65
C ASN A 721 -79.21 62.81 -8.16
N ALA A 722 -78.52 61.74 -7.78
CA ALA A 722 -78.40 61.25 -6.41
C ALA A 722 -77.02 61.58 -5.83
N THR A 723 -76.95 61.61 -4.51
CA THR A 723 -75.69 61.79 -3.77
C THR A 723 -75.29 60.46 -3.13
N LEU A 724 -74.15 59.92 -3.53
CA LEU A 724 -73.53 58.80 -2.83
C LEU A 724 -72.66 59.36 -1.70
N TYR A 725 -72.78 58.80 -0.51
CA TYR A 725 -71.91 59.13 0.61
C TYR A 725 -71.54 57.87 1.39
N TYR A 726 -70.40 57.94 2.05
CA TYR A 726 -69.95 56.93 3.00
C TYR A 726 -70.18 57.44 4.41
N GLN A 727 -70.88 56.64 5.23
CA GLN A 727 -71.19 56.95 6.61
C GLN A 727 -70.36 56.06 7.55
N ASN A 728 -69.52 56.68 8.38
CA ASN A 728 -68.71 55.99 9.39
C ASN A 728 -68.91 56.65 10.76
N GLY A 729 -69.69 56.00 11.62
CA GLY A 729 -70.13 56.60 12.88
C GLY A 729 -70.91 57.90 12.65
N SER A 730 -70.47 59.01 13.24
CA SER A 730 -71.05 60.34 13.03
C SER A 730 -70.48 61.09 11.82
N THR A 731 -69.49 60.53 11.12
CA THR A 731 -68.82 61.19 9.99
C THR A 731 -69.46 60.78 8.67
N GLN A 732 -69.82 61.78 7.85
CA GLN A 732 -70.39 61.60 6.52
C GLN A 732 -69.45 62.16 5.44
N THR A 733 -68.97 61.31 4.54
CA THR A 733 -68.10 61.70 3.42
C THR A 733 -68.87 61.59 2.10
N THR A 734 -69.07 62.71 1.40
CA THR A 734 -69.74 62.69 0.08
C THR A 734 -68.77 62.22 -1.00
N LEU A 735 -69.20 61.25 -1.82
CA LEU A 735 -68.44 60.72 -2.96
C LEU A 735 -68.93 61.40 -4.24
N ALA A 736 -68.34 62.56 -4.56
CA ALA A 736 -68.66 63.27 -5.79
C ALA A 736 -68.09 62.53 -7.02
N PRO A 737 -68.79 62.54 -8.18
CA PRO A 737 -68.27 61.91 -9.40
C PRO A 737 -66.88 62.43 -9.79
N GLY A 738 -65.91 61.52 -9.94
CA GLY A 738 -64.53 61.84 -10.32
C GLY A 738 -63.65 62.38 -9.19
N VAL A 739 -64.11 62.35 -7.93
CA VAL A 739 -63.36 62.85 -6.78
C VAL A 739 -63.18 61.73 -5.75
N ALA A 740 -61.95 61.27 -5.59
CA ALA A 740 -61.60 60.31 -4.54
C ALA A 740 -61.73 60.94 -3.15
N ALA A 741 -62.34 60.22 -2.21
CA ALA A 741 -62.47 60.66 -0.82
C ALA A 741 -62.14 59.54 0.16
N THR A 742 -61.52 59.87 1.29
CA THR A 742 -61.22 58.91 2.36
C THR A 742 -62.50 58.49 3.07
N VAL A 743 -62.76 57.19 3.07
CA VAL A 743 -63.97 56.59 3.64
C VAL A 743 -63.68 55.76 4.89
N HIS A 744 -62.47 55.21 5.01
CA HIS A 744 -62.05 54.46 6.19
C HIS A 744 -60.61 54.82 6.56
N SER A 745 -60.32 54.80 7.86
CA SER A 745 -58.97 54.96 8.42
C SER A 745 -58.80 53.98 9.55
N GLN A 746 -57.70 53.22 9.56
CA GLN A 746 -57.47 52.15 10.51
C GLN A 746 -56.00 52.12 10.90
N THR A 747 -55.74 51.94 12.20
CA THR A 747 -54.40 51.61 12.70
C THR A 747 -54.25 50.09 12.79
N THR A 748 -53.17 49.55 12.23
CA THR A 748 -52.85 48.13 12.25
C THR A 748 -52.45 47.72 13.67
N THR A 749 -53.28 46.94 14.36
CA THR A 749 -52.98 46.39 15.70
C THR A 749 -52.67 44.90 15.69
N SER A 750 -53.01 44.21 14.60
CA SER A 750 -52.59 42.85 14.24
C SER A 750 -52.59 42.73 12.72
N HIS A 751 -51.95 41.68 12.19
CA HIS A 751 -51.94 41.39 10.75
C HIS A 751 -53.18 40.63 10.25
N ALA A 752 -54.22 40.50 11.08
CA ALA A 752 -55.48 39.88 10.66
C ALA A 752 -56.25 40.81 9.71
N GLY A 753 -56.89 40.24 8.68
CA GLY A 753 -57.68 41.02 7.72
C GLY A 753 -58.90 41.72 8.36
N VAL A 754 -59.04 43.02 8.10
CA VAL A 754 -60.13 43.87 8.57
C VAL A 754 -61.27 43.86 7.57
N ASN A 755 -62.44 43.36 7.97
CA ASN A 755 -63.66 43.38 7.15
C ASN A 755 -64.39 44.72 7.31
N ILE A 756 -64.25 45.60 6.30
CA ILE A 756 -64.81 46.96 6.32
C ILE A 756 -66.32 46.93 6.04
N SER A 757 -66.76 46.13 5.07
CA SER A 757 -68.19 45.99 4.77
C SER A 757 -68.97 45.22 5.83
N GLY A 758 -68.29 44.43 6.66
CA GLY A 758 -68.92 43.66 7.74
C GLY A 758 -69.60 44.54 8.79
N THR A 759 -69.30 45.84 8.83
CA THR A 759 -69.97 46.80 9.71
C THR A 759 -71.05 47.62 9.01
N TRP A 760 -71.27 47.44 7.69
CA TRP A 760 -72.28 48.23 6.96
C TRP A 760 -73.70 47.81 7.37
N SER A 761 -74.59 48.80 7.47
CA SER A 761 -75.96 48.66 7.96
C SER A 761 -76.89 49.60 7.20
N SER A 762 -78.17 49.69 7.61
CA SER A 762 -79.11 50.66 7.05
C SER A 762 -78.69 52.13 7.21
N ASP A 763 -77.78 52.41 8.14
CA ASP A 763 -77.32 53.75 8.54
C ASP A 763 -75.78 53.90 8.55
N SER A 764 -75.03 52.92 8.03
CA SER A 764 -73.56 52.98 7.96
C SER A 764 -73.01 52.27 6.71
N GLY A 765 -71.84 52.68 6.25
CA GLY A 765 -71.26 52.23 4.98
C GLY A 765 -71.67 53.11 3.79
N LEU A 766 -71.81 52.52 2.61
CA LEU A 766 -72.24 53.26 1.41
C LEU A 766 -73.76 53.46 1.39
N LEU A 767 -74.16 54.72 1.33
CA LEU A 767 -75.55 55.16 1.32
C LEU A 767 -75.82 56.05 0.09
N LEU A 768 -76.85 55.71 -0.68
CA LEU A 768 -77.29 56.45 -1.86
C LEU A 768 -78.53 57.27 -1.50
N LYS A 769 -78.39 58.60 -1.42
CA LYS A 769 -79.51 59.52 -1.21
C LYS A 769 -80.07 59.98 -2.54
N VAL A 770 -81.31 59.61 -2.81
CA VAL A 770 -82.03 59.97 -4.03
C VAL A 770 -83.06 61.06 -3.69
N PRO A 771 -82.87 62.32 -4.13
CA PRO A 771 -83.85 63.38 -3.92
C PRO A 771 -85.19 63.09 -4.59
N SER A 772 -86.27 63.66 -4.04
CA SER A 772 -87.58 63.62 -4.68
C SER A 772 -87.52 64.10 -6.13
N GLY A 773 -88.07 63.31 -7.05
CA GLY A 773 -88.10 63.62 -8.49
C GLY A 773 -86.77 63.45 -9.24
N ALA A 774 -85.72 62.92 -8.61
CA ALA A 774 -84.41 62.76 -9.24
C ALA A 774 -84.25 61.49 -10.09
N ALA A 775 -85.12 60.50 -9.94
CA ALA A 775 -85.06 59.20 -10.60
C ALA A 775 -86.21 59.00 -11.61
N GLU A 776 -85.93 58.31 -12.71
CA GLU A 776 -86.89 57.76 -13.66
C GLU A 776 -86.92 56.23 -13.53
N LEU A 777 -87.93 55.56 -14.10
CA LEU A 777 -87.99 54.10 -14.12
C LEU A 777 -86.86 53.55 -15.01
N ASP A 778 -85.75 53.15 -14.39
CA ASP A 778 -84.57 52.62 -15.07
C ASP A 778 -83.72 51.78 -14.10
N THR A 779 -82.75 51.05 -14.62
CA THR A 779 -81.67 50.43 -13.86
C THR A 779 -80.47 51.37 -13.90
N TYR A 780 -80.06 51.88 -12.74
CA TYR A 780 -78.94 52.82 -12.66
C TYR A 780 -77.65 52.10 -12.29
N LYS A 781 -76.59 52.30 -13.08
CA LYS A 781 -75.26 51.75 -12.81
C LYS A 781 -74.22 52.84 -12.66
N GLY A 782 -73.30 52.62 -11.74
CA GLY A 782 -72.11 53.43 -11.52
C GLY A 782 -70.94 52.53 -11.15
N THR A 783 -69.72 53.02 -11.35
CA THR A 783 -68.50 52.32 -10.90
C THR A 783 -68.00 52.97 -9.62
N ILE A 784 -67.57 52.15 -8.66
CA ILE A 784 -66.80 52.62 -7.51
C ILE A 784 -65.41 52.03 -7.58
N SER A 785 -64.40 52.88 -7.40
CA SER A 785 -63.00 52.47 -7.33
C SER A 785 -62.50 52.62 -5.92
N TRP A 786 -61.86 51.57 -5.43
CA TRP A 786 -61.24 51.52 -4.10
C TRP A 786 -59.74 51.66 -4.23
N GLN A 787 -59.13 52.48 -3.39
CA GLN A 787 -57.68 52.64 -3.33
C GLN A 787 -57.21 52.62 -1.88
N LEU A 788 -56.15 51.85 -1.63
CA LEU A 788 -55.49 51.79 -0.35
C LEU A 788 -54.32 52.77 -0.34
N ASN A 789 -54.24 53.60 0.70
CA ASN A 789 -53.17 54.56 0.88
C ASN A 789 -52.58 54.41 2.28
N ASN A 790 -51.26 54.28 2.37
CA ASN A 790 -50.55 54.27 3.64
C ASN A 790 -50.26 55.72 4.06
N THR A 791 -50.54 56.09 5.32
CA THR A 791 -50.25 57.47 5.80
C THR A 791 -48.80 57.67 6.22
N VAL A 792 -48.04 56.59 6.36
CA VAL A 792 -46.59 56.58 6.50
C VAL A 792 -46.06 55.76 5.33
N ALA A 793 -45.15 56.31 4.54
CA ALA A 793 -44.52 55.58 3.46
C ALA A 793 -43.83 54.34 4.06
N ASN A 794 -44.24 53.15 3.64
CA ASN A 794 -43.35 52.00 3.73
C ASN A 794 -42.24 52.31 2.71
N ASN A 795 -41.02 52.51 3.20
CA ASN A 795 -39.83 52.71 2.36
C ASN A 795 -39.65 51.57 1.37
#